data_AF-A0A0A8UPZ6-F1
#
_entry.id   AF-A0A0A8UPZ6-F1
#
_cell.length_a   1.000
_cell.length_b   1.000
_cell.length_c   1.000
_cell.angle_alpha   90.00
_cell.angle_beta   90.00
_cell.angle_gamma   90.00
#
_symmetry.space_group_name_H-M   'P 1'
#
loop_
_entity.id
_entity.type
_entity.pdbx_description
1 polymer ?
#
loop_
_entity_poly.entity_id
_entity_poly.type
_entity_poly.pdbx_seq_one_letter_code
_entity_poly.pdbx_strand_id
1 'polypeptide(L)'
;MQTEQILSLKAFFKQKADFLTLDDAPPHDYSSLKTKIISNEFQDEFVYLHNLLENDPENFEKKFIDRCKLRAQHNSGTCLSFFASPDNECNQLYWQIAEYLFQPKTMSEMFKILLADDAVFITPDFYLDIPKIASPEEIIEASKNPALRLIETPLSLLNEFPDEEPSDDGVLKLERLKQFTMVDNYLVDVNSIAEFRFVHHQTLLKTLQTEKPALAEKLYHHNDALQILYKNLLIVNNQGQTPYEAIKRLTQELISGGSRLTGQENASIAAQVAYTEFLSYLHSLPQSLKNQLMVLQTSKGKPFSSILNHLDNGNCVEQASDDLNSILENPVNKSVLKTRPNLTQEQIDTIINQYDKKILLTTGNDSVQTFPDEYLTKHLTRIQINDVADYYSFLINFPPNYYDSLLKHAQIICKPSLPEELLETLVAGILSETQLLAFNEAVKHNAKKLGLATGLEYALSFKDYNLFNSILSFFTQEEFFELHQSNKALFLKILDESPTRTIILSRWPDAEKPLSNLEMRYLLEEAAFHGSELEALLDSILLEDRLEIITTKNSRGETLLHSVSNPRARRIILNRLPANERVTAILTQDTKGNNPLSSLRIDNAIEILKLLPQEERLNIIEASKLLPTKTIFSTISILKILPAQDSLTLVNRHNLLSGRDATNLVSILETIPAITRSDIIKKNNLLFNQNITTVVEILETLPSQDRLEAVVSKNKYGFSVFDQTLQNKGLKLILEVLPVQDRWSAITCSNNISNCFDYPEVLFRLLPYLPEEQRLNAVTCINNKGLSLLDSLCAEYLEDLLKLLPENDRFSVIQYRSKGSDYPILSLFKNPHALKVVLSLLPSERRAEALCLNGTLNYRVIDMIERDNLVIVLDTLPWEKRLEVLQSKNQHGKFPLSKIDSRLLLPLQKILSKDDWIKMVNEGNGEANSLYWMVKEYLKTNQQTNAFTAIEMILKTLPKDNVTSLLTAETLFGNSVLHLVATVPPLLSYILDSISPEKELSFIQSNITQNPSVMDLLLTNSESLLMILAKLPEMPSFPSKDEVYLPIIAVYQQIDLLKNHGCKLAYQSTYNDIDRTEGKKAVQLAEQLADLMAKFVHAKNSSDSNQLTSIRNQFACALEAGHREMKTHRYIWEPILANIAIAATGIGLLLIIGKYLITGSTFFAATNRQKMVVSIEEKFNSLPIAELNRR
;
A
#
# COMPACT_ATOMS: atom_id res chain seq x y z
N MET A 1 75.20 -7.64 -0.13
CA MET A 1 75.09 -7.36 1.32
C MET A 1 75.77 -8.43 2.15
N GLN A 2 76.29 -8.06 3.32
CA GLN A 2 76.70 -8.97 4.39
C GLN A 2 75.60 -9.09 5.46
N THR A 3 75.57 -10.19 6.23
CA THR A 3 74.53 -10.46 7.25
C THR A 3 74.39 -9.35 8.29
N GLU A 4 75.50 -8.71 8.67
CA GLU A 4 75.53 -7.62 9.64
C GLU A 4 74.84 -6.35 9.10
N GLN A 5 75.10 -5.99 7.83
CA GLN A 5 74.40 -4.88 7.15
C GLN A 5 72.89 -5.10 7.06
N ILE A 6 72.44 -6.35 6.81
CA ILE A 6 71.02 -6.69 6.75
C ILE A 6 70.35 -6.48 8.13
N LEU A 7 71.00 -6.94 9.21
CA LEU A 7 70.48 -6.77 10.58
C LEU A 7 70.40 -5.29 10.99
N SER A 8 71.42 -4.50 10.64
CA SER A 8 71.44 -3.06 10.90
C SER A 8 70.40 -2.29 10.08
N LEU A 9 70.18 -2.63 8.81
CA LEU A 9 69.10 -2.03 8.00
C LEU A 9 67.72 -2.38 8.57
N LYS A 10 67.50 -3.63 9.01
CA LYS A 10 66.24 -3.99 9.69
C LYS A 10 66.03 -3.22 10.99
N ALA A 11 67.10 -2.89 11.73
CA ALA A 11 67.03 -2.00 12.89
C ALA A 11 66.70 -0.54 12.51
N PHE A 12 67.30 0.00 11.44
CA PHE A 12 67.00 1.34 10.90
C PHE A 12 65.54 1.46 10.45
N PHE A 13 65.05 0.50 9.66
CA PHE A 13 63.63 0.46 9.25
C PHE A 13 62.72 0.38 10.46
N LYS A 14 63.03 -0.46 11.46
CA LYS A 14 62.24 -0.54 12.70
C LYS A 14 62.21 0.80 13.45
N GLN A 15 63.33 1.52 13.55
CA GLN A 15 63.38 2.84 14.18
C GLN A 15 62.58 3.90 13.42
N LYS A 16 62.55 3.84 12.08
CA LYS A 16 61.76 4.73 11.22
C LYS A 16 60.25 4.41 11.25
N ALA A 17 59.87 3.15 11.47
CA ALA A 17 58.47 2.71 11.51
C ALA A 17 57.66 3.39 12.63
N ASP A 18 58.30 3.72 13.77
CA ASP A 18 57.66 4.39 14.91
C ASP A 18 57.16 5.82 14.58
N PHE A 19 57.52 6.38 13.40
CA PHE A 19 57.10 7.71 12.93
C PHE A 19 55.96 7.67 11.87
N LEU A 20 55.42 6.49 11.55
CA LEU A 20 54.32 6.34 10.58
C LEU A 20 52.94 6.72 11.17
N THR A 21 52.73 8.01 11.45
CA THR A 21 51.42 8.55 11.83
C THR A 21 50.76 9.27 10.66
N LEU A 22 49.56 8.84 10.26
CA LEU A 22 48.73 9.55 9.28
C LEU A 22 47.71 10.47 9.95
N ASP A 23 47.60 11.70 9.45
CA ASP A 23 46.36 12.47 9.50
C ASP A 23 45.43 11.99 8.38
N ASP A 24 44.29 11.40 8.76
CA ASP A 24 43.28 10.88 7.84
C ASP A 24 42.15 11.89 7.51
N ALA A 25 42.29 13.16 7.91
CA ALA A 25 41.41 14.21 7.38
C ALA A 25 41.58 14.37 5.85
N PRO A 26 40.58 14.84 5.10
CA PRO A 26 40.78 15.29 3.72
C PRO A 26 41.75 16.50 3.65
N PRO A 27 42.33 16.80 2.48
CA PRO A 27 42.99 18.09 2.25
C PRO A 27 41.93 19.21 2.18
N HIS A 28 42.31 20.41 2.61
CA HIS A 28 41.43 21.60 2.68
C HIS A 28 42.06 22.86 2.06
N ASP A 29 43.36 22.82 1.79
CA ASP A 29 44.16 23.85 1.13
C ASP A 29 45.32 23.18 0.36
N TYR A 30 46.07 23.96 -0.42
CA TYR A 30 47.27 23.47 -1.10
C TYR A 30 48.33 22.90 -0.14
N SER A 31 48.50 23.47 1.07
CA SER A 31 49.53 23.02 2.02
C SER A 31 49.23 21.63 2.55
N SER A 32 48.02 21.39 3.06
CA SER A 32 47.60 20.07 3.54
C SER A 32 47.53 19.03 2.43
N LEU A 33 47.24 19.44 1.18
CA LEU A 33 47.37 18.56 0.01
C LEU A 33 48.84 18.16 -0.24
N LYS A 34 49.78 19.12 -0.21
CA LYS A 34 51.22 18.84 -0.36
C LYS A 34 51.74 17.92 0.74
N THR A 35 51.41 18.19 2.01
CA THR A 35 51.80 17.33 3.14
C THR A 35 51.27 15.92 2.97
N LYS A 36 49.98 15.74 2.63
CA LYS A 36 49.38 14.40 2.51
C LYS A 36 49.96 13.59 1.35
N ILE A 37 50.29 14.24 0.23
CA ILE A 37 50.98 13.60 -0.89
C ILE A 37 52.40 13.16 -0.51
N ILE A 38 53.17 13.98 0.24
CA ILE A 38 54.51 13.62 0.74
C ILE A 38 54.43 12.44 1.74
N SER A 39 53.54 12.52 2.74
CA SER A 39 53.39 11.45 3.74
C SER A 39 52.91 10.13 3.12
N ASN A 40 52.03 10.20 2.11
CA ASN A 40 51.57 9.01 1.38
C ASN A 40 52.70 8.38 0.56
N GLU A 41 53.51 9.18 -0.15
CA GLU A 41 54.69 8.65 -0.87
C GLU A 41 55.67 7.98 0.11
N PHE A 42 56.00 8.66 1.22
CA PHE A 42 56.88 8.10 2.25
C PHE A 42 56.36 6.75 2.75
N GLN A 43 55.05 6.62 3.01
CA GLN A 43 54.45 5.35 3.42
C GLN A 43 54.57 4.26 2.34
N ASP A 44 54.15 4.56 1.10
CA ASP A 44 54.10 3.57 0.01
C ASP A 44 55.53 3.08 -0.34
N GLU A 45 56.53 3.97 -0.38
CA GLU A 45 57.94 3.62 -0.58
C GLU A 45 58.57 2.92 0.63
N PHE A 46 58.28 3.35 1.85
CA PHE A 46 58.77 2.68 3.07
C PHE A 46 58.26 1.24 3.15
N VAL A 47 56.97 1.01 2.87
CA VAL A 47 56.38 -0.33 2.84
C VAL A 47 56.98 -1.17 1.71
N TYR A 48 57.20 -0.60 0.53
CA TYR A 48 57.87 -1.29 -0.58
C TYR A 48 59.28 -1.75 -0.18
N LEU A 49 60.12 -0.85 0.33
CA LEU A 49 61.50 -1.16 0.69
C LEU A 49 61.60 -2.08 1.92
N HIS A 50 60.75 -1.92 2.93
CA HIS A 50 60.69 -2.83 4.07
C HIS A 50 60.35 -4.26 3.63
N ASN A 51 59.32 -4.40 2.77
CA ASN A 51 58.93 -5.71 2.24
C ASN A 51 60.02 -6.30 1.34
N LEU A 52 60.76 -5.48 0.59
CA LEU A 52 61.91 -5.92 -0.20
C LEU A 52 63.04 -6.47 0.70
N LEU A 53 63.35 -5.78 1.81
CA LEU A 53 64.39 -6.17 2.78
C LEU A 53 64.00 -7.43 3.59
N GLU A 54 62.72 -7.64 3.85
CA GLU A 54 62.24 -8.85 4.53
C GLU A 54 62.20 -10.08 3.61
N ASN A 55 61.76 -9.93 2.36
CA ASN A 55 61.51 -11.06 1.45
C ASN A 55 62.67 -11.39 0.49
N ASP A 56 63.55 -10.43 0.16
CA ASP A 56 64.68 -10.62 -0.75
C ASP A 56 65.92 -9.78 -0.35
N PRO A 57 66.48 -10.01 0.86
CA PRO A 57 67.65 -9.27 1.34
C PRO A 57 68.93 -9.53 0.52
N GLU A 58 69.01 -10.64 -0.21
CA GLU A 58 70.18 -10.98 -1.03
C GLU A 58 70.31 -10.09 -2.27
N ASN A 59 69.19 -9.69 -2.88
CA ASN A 59 69.15 -8.82 -4.06
C ASN A 59 68.82 -7.35 -3.73
N PHE A 60 68.71 -7.00 -2.45
CA PHE A 60 68.24 -5.68 -1.99
C PHE A 60 69.04 -4.51 -2.58
N GLU A 61 70.39 -4.57 -2.53
CA GLU A 61 71.28 -3.54 -3.12
C GLU A 61 70.91 -3.19 -4.56
N LYS A 62 70.76 -4.21 -5.42
CA LYS A 62 70.46 -3.99 -6.84
C LYS A 62 69.04 -3.44 -7.02
N LYS A 63 68.04 -4.09 -6.38
CA LYS A 63 66.63 -3.71 -6.53
C LYS A 63 66.34 -2.33 -5.92
N PHE A 64 67.11 -1.89 -4.94
CA PHE A 64 67.10 -0.54 -4.41
C PHE A 64 67.58 0.48 -5.46
N ILE A 65 68.70 0.22 -6.15
CA ILE A 65 69.16 1.08 -7.27
C ILE A 65 68.12 1.13 -8.39
N ASP A 66 67.58 -0.03 -8.80
CA ASP A 66 66.53 -0.12 -9.82
C ASP A 66 65.28 0.69 -9.41
N ARG A 67 64.93 0.71 -8.11
CA ARG A 67 63.82 1.51 -7.56
C ARG A 67 64.13 3.00 -7.47
N CYS A 68 65.36 3.40 -7.09
CA CYS A 68 65.78 4.80 -7.06
C CYS A 68 65.58 5.47 -8.42
N LYS A 69 66.06 4.81 -9.47
CA LYS A 69 65.95 5.24 -10.87
C LYS A 69 64.49 5.43 -11.30
N LEU A 70 63.65 4.43 -11.01
CA LEU A 70 62.21 4.48 -11.31
C LEU A 70 61.51 5.64 -10.57
N ARG A 71 61.82 5.85 -9.29
CA ARG A 71 61.27 6.95 -8.48
C ARG A 71 61.74 8.31 -8.99
N ALA A 72 63.02 8.44 -9.37
CA ALA A 72 63.57 9.68 -9.92
C ALA A 72 62.88 10.08 -11.24
N GLN A 73 62.64 9.12 -12.14
CA GLN A 73 61.88 9.36 -13.38
C GLN A 73 60.41 9.72 -13.08
N HIS A 74 59.72 8.94 -12.24
CA HIS A 74 58.32 9.17 -11.89
C HIS A 74 58.07 10.56 -11.25
N ASN A 75 58.99 11.01 -10.40
CA ASN A 75 58.84 12.27 -9.68
C ASN A 75 59.46 13.48 -10.39
N SER A 76 60.06 13.32 -11.58
CA SER A 76 60.66 14.45 -12.29
C SER A 76 59.61 15.53 -12.60
N GLY A 77 59.99 16.80 -12.45
CA GLY A 77 59.05 17.93 -12.55
C GLY A 77 57.99 18.02 -11.44
N THR A 78 58.07 17.22 -10.37
CA THR A 78 57.13 17.28 -9.23
C THR A 78 57.81 17.69 -7.92
N CYS A 79 57.00 18.13 -6.95
CA CYS A 79 57.48 18.56 -5.64
C CYS A 79 58.11 17.44 -4.78
N LEU A 80 58.01 16.17 -5.21
CA LEU A 80 58.58 15.00 -4.50
C LEU A 80 60.02 14.68 -4.92
N SER A 81 60.51 15.25 -6.03
CA SER A 81 61.88 15.04 -6.50
C SER A 81 62.93 15.51 -5.48
N PHE A 82 64.13 14.91 -5.54
CA PHE A 82 65.25 15.22 -4.64
C PHE A 82 65.65 16.70 -4.63
N PHE A 83 65.53 17.38 -5.76
CA PHE A 83 65.85 18.81 -5.88
C PHE A 83 64.69 19.70 -5.45
N ALA A 84 63.44 19.21 -5.51
CA ALA A 84 62.27 20.02 -5.19
C ALA A 84 61.97 20.11 -3.70
N SER A 85 62.12 19.01 -2.96
CA SER A 85 62.01 18.99 -1.51
C SER A 85 63.11 18.09 -0.92
N PRO A 86 64.39 18.52 -0.90
CA PRO A 86 65.52 17.71 -0.42
C PRO A 86 65.30 17.15 0.98
N ASP A 87 64.71 17.96 1.86
CA ASP A 87 64.50 17.64 3.26
C ASP A 87 63.25 16.76 3.52
N ASN A 88 62.51 16.32 2.49
CA ASN A 88 61.30 15.51 2.70
C ASN A 88 61.63 14.08 3.17
N GLU A 89 60.67 13.44 3.85
CA GLU A 89 60.88 12.19 4.59
C GLU A 89 61.27 11.02 3.66
N CYS A 90 60.78 11.00 2.42
CA CYS A 90 61.10 9.96 1.44
C CYS A 90 62.49 10.17 0.82
N ASN A 91 62.86 11.41 0.48
CA ASN A 91 64.20 11.76 0.01
C ASN A 91 65.25 11.50 1.10
N GLN A 92 64.97 11.85 2.36
CA GLN A 92 65.81 11.47 3.50
C GLN A 92 65.95 9.95 3.65
N LEU A 93 64.86 9.18 3.50
CA LEU A 93 64.88 7.71 3.59
C LEU A 93 65.79 7.11 2.52
N TYR A 94 65.62 7.51 1.26
CA TYR A 94 66.43 7.02 0.15
C TYR A 94 67.90 7.44 0.27
N TRP A 95 68.18 8.69 0.66
CA TRP A 95 69.55 9.17 0.90
C TRP A 95 70.23 8.34 2.01
N GLN A 96 69.58 8.14 3.15
CA GLN A 96 70.14 7.40 4.28
C GLN A 96 70.37 5.91 3.96
N ILE A 97 69.53 5.29 3.14
CA ILE A 97 69.75 3.91 2.68
C ILE A 97 70.92 3.85 1.66
N ALA A 98 71.06 4.83 0.78
CA ALA A 98 72.17 4.91 -0.17
C ALA A 98 73.52 5.13 0.53
N GLU A 99 73.58 6.05 1.51
CA GLU A 99 74.73 6.23 2.41
C GLU A 99 75.11 4.92 3.11
N TYR A 100 74.12 4.24 3.71
CA TYR A 100 74.35 3.04 4.50
C TYR A 100 74.81 1.84 3.66
N LEU A 101 74.24 1.64 2.46
CA LEU A 101 74.59 0.52 1.58
C LEU A 101 75.93 0.71 0.86
N PHE A 102 76.15 1.89 0.27
CA PHE A 102 77.19 2.08 -0.74
C PHE A 102 78.34 2.99 -0.32
N GLN A 103 78.17 3.79 0.75
CA GLN A 103 79.16 4.74 1.28
C GLN A 103 79.80 5.64 0.19
N PRO A 104 79.00 6.31 -0.66
CA PRO A 104 79.50 7.20 -1.70
C PRO A 104 80.27 8.38 -1.09
N LYS A 105 81.38 8.76 -1.73
CA LYS A 105 82.31 9.81 -1.28
C LYS A 105 82.14 11.12 -2.04
N THR A 106 81.55 11.07 -3.22
CA THR A 106 81.27 12.23 -4.08
C THR A 106 79.78 12.32 -4.39
N MET A 107 79.31 13.53 -4.69
CA MET A 107 77.97 13.74 -5.22
C MET A 107 77.76 12.97 -6.53
N SER A 108 78.82 12.80 -7.33
CA SER A 108 78.82 11.99 -8.54
C SER A 108 78.50 10.51 -8.27
N GLU A 109 79.13 9.91 -7.25
CA GLU A 109 78.80 8.54 -6.80
C GLU A 109 77.38 8.45 -6.24
N MET A 110 76.95 9.43 -5.43
CA MET A 110 75.59 9.46 -4.86
C MET A 110 74.51 9.59 -5.94
N PHE A 111 74.68 10.48 -6.92
CA PHE A 111 73.71 10.67 -8.00
C PHE A 111 73.61 9.43 -8.92
N LYS A 112 74.69 8.67 -9.13
CA LYS A 112 74.63 7.39 -9.88
C LYS A 112 73.79 6.30 -9.19
N ILE A 113 73.52 6.46 -7.88
CA ILE A 113 72.63 5.60 -7.12
C ILE A 113 71.19 6.16 -7.15
N LEU A 114 71.03 7.47 -6.92
CA LEU A 114 69.73 8.10 -6.68
C LEU A 114 68.99 8.60 -7.93
N LEU A 115 69.70 8.91 -9.02
CA LEU A 115 69.12 9.45 -10.27
C LEU A 115 69.03 8.37 -11.36
N ALA A 116 68.31 8.69 -12.43
CA ALA A 116 68.12 7.82 -13.59
C ALA A 116 69.39 7.69 -14.45
N ASP A 117 69.54 6.56 -15.16
CA ASP A 117 70.72 6.30 -16.02
C ASP A 117 70.82 7.27 -17.23
N ASP A 118 69.71 7.87 -17.62
CA ASP A 118 69.56 8.87 -18.67
C ASP A 118 69.71 10.33 -18.17
N ALA A 119 70.14 10.53 -16.92
CA ALA A 119 70.50 11.84 -16.39
C ALA A 119 71.76 12.42 -17.07
N VAL A 120 71.69 13.69 -17.45
CA VAL A 120 72.75 14.42 -18.17
C VAL A 120 73.15 15.65 -17.37
N PHE A 121 74.42 15.75 -17.01
CA PHE A 121 74.98 16.96 -16.42
C PHE A 121 75.29 17.99 -17.52
N ILE A 122 74.89 19.25 -17.29
CA ILE A 122 75.09 20.36 -18.21
C ILE A 122 76.16 21.32 -17.66
N THR A 123 77.29 21.39 -18.35
CA THR A 123 78.36 22.35 -18.07
C THR A 123 78.35 23.48 -19.11
N PRO A 124 78.22 24.77 -18.72
CA PRO A 124 78.43 25.91 -19.62
C PRO A 124 79.91 26.02 -20.02
N ASP A 125 80.23 25.99 -21.32
CA ASP A 125 81.60 26.13 -21.83
C ASP A 125 81.73 27.33 -22.78
N PHE A 126 82.43 28.37 -22.32
CA PHE A 126 82.63 29.61 -23.07
C PHE A 126 83.85 29.53 -23.99
N TYR A 127 83.66 29.96 -25.24
CA TYR A 127 84.71 30.00 -26.25
C TYR A 127 84.69 31.31 -27.04
N LEU A 128 85.82 31.66 -27.65
CA LEU A 128 85.89 32.75 -28.61
C LEU A 128 85.63 32.19 -30.00
N ASP A 129 84.55 32.60 -30.65
CA ASP A 129 84.24 32.20 -32.03
C ASP A 129 85.08 33.05 -33.02
N ILE A 130 86.35 32.68 -33.14
CA ILE A 130 87.35 33.42 -33.93
C ILE A 130 88.06 32.50 -34.94
N PRO A 131 88.51 33.02 -36.10
CA PRO A 131 89.33 32.26 -37.04
C PRO A 131 90.63 31.75 -36.41
N LYS A 132 91.16 30.64 -36.94
CA LYS A 132 92.44 30.04 -36.48
C LYS A 132 93.67 30.96 -36.54
N ILE A 133 93.55 32.10 -37.23
CA ILE A 133 94.49 33.21 -37.20
C ILE A 133 93.61 34.46 -37.07
N ALA A 134 93.66 35.12 -35.91
CA ALA A 134 92.90 36.33 -35.59
C ALA A 134 93.85 37.42 -35.06
N SER A 135 93.51 38.68 -35.31
CA SER A 135 94.24 39.85 -34.79
C SER A 135 94.00 40.05 -33.29
N PRO A 136 94.89 40.77 -32.57
CA PRO A 136 94.64 41.16 -31.18
C PRO A 136 93.32 41.92 -31.00
N GLU A 137 92.95 42.79 -31.95
CA GLU A 137 91.70 43.52 -31.94
C GLU A 137 90.47 42.59 -32.05
N GLU A 138 90.50 41.60 -32.95
CA GLU A 138 89.42 40.60 -33.09
C GLU A 138 89.29 39.71 -31.84
N ILE A 139 90.41 39.33 -31.22
CA ILE A 139 90.44 38.56 -29.97
C ILE A 139 89.85 39.41 -28.82
N ILE A 140 90.20 40.69 -28.74
CA ILE A 140 89.66 41.63 -27.74
C ILE A 140 88.15 41.81 -27.96
N GLU A 141 87.68 42.00 -29.19
CA GLU A 141 86.25 42.19 -29.47
C GLU A 141 85.44 40.93 -29.17
N ALA A 142 85.92 39.75 -29.56
CA ALA A 142 85.30 38.48 -29.21
C ALA A 142 85.25 38.26 -27.68
N SER A 143 86.29 38.67 -26.95
CA SER A 143 86.34 38.55 -25.48
C SER A 143 85.31 39.40 -24.74
N LYS A 144 84.73 40.43 -25.39
CA LYS A 144 83.62 41.23 -24.82
C LYS A 144 82.27 40.52 -24.91
N ASN A 145 82.12 39.57 -25.84
CA ASN A 145 80.88 38.85 -26.11
C ASN A 145 81.21 37.37 -26.40
N PRO A 146 81.70 36.61 -25.40
CA PRO A 146 82.10 35.22 -25.60
C PRO A 146 80.90 34.37 -26.04
N ALA A 147 81.15 33.47 -26.98
CA ALA A 147 80.19 32.45 -27.38
C ALA A 147 80.11 31.37 -26.30
N LEU A 148 78.97 30.68 -26.24
CA LEU A 148 78.71 29.61 -25.28
C LEU A 148 78.18 28.38 -25.99
N ARG A 149 78.63 27.21 -25.56
CA ARG A 149 77.99 25.92 -25.84
C ARG A 149 77.66 25.23 -24.51
N LEU A 150 76.60 24.43 -24.51
CA LEU A 150 76.26 23.56 -23.38
C LEU A 150 76.90 22.20 -23.61
N ILE A 151 77.81 21.77 -22.73
CA ILE A 151 78.40 20.43 -22.77
C ILE A 151 77.46 19.47 -22.03
N GLU A 152 76.96 18.47 -22.77
CA GLU A 152 76.12 17.40 -22.23
C GLU A 152 76.98 16.20 -21.83
N THR A 153 77.10 15.94 -20.52
CA THR A 153 77.86 14.81 -19.97
C THR A 153 76.90 13.80 -19.32
N PRO A 154 76.72 12.59 -19.88
CA PRO A 154 75.95 11.53 -19.23
C PRO A 154 76.53 11.22 -17.84
N LEU A 155 75.66 11.12 -16.82
CA LEU A 155 76.06 10.95 -15.42
C LEU A 155 76.91 9.69 -15.17
N SER A 156 76.70 8.65 -15.98
CA SER A 156 77.49 7.41 -15.97
C SER A 156 78.96 7.58 -16.39
N LEU A 157 79.29 8.68 -17.09
CA LEU A 157 80.65 9.02 -17.55
C LEU A 157 81.31 10.14 -16.73
N LEU A 158 80.56 10.83 -15.87
CA LEU A 158 81.09 11.85 -14.98
C LEU A 158 81.88 11.18 -13.85
N ASN A 159 83.16 11.52 -13.66
CA ASN A 159 83.94 10.95 -12.55
C ASN A 159 83.68 11.73 -11.25
N GLU A 160 84.00 13.02 -11.26
CA GLU A 160 83.91 13.97 -10.14
C GLU A 160 83.30 15.28 -10.69
N PHE A 161 82.70 16.12 -9.85
CA PHE A 161 82.26 17.45 -10.29
C PHE A 161 83.45 18.43 -10.42
N PRO A 162 83.39 19.45 -11.31
CA PRO A 162 84.56 20.28 -11.66
C PRO A 162 85.25 20.98 -10.47
N ASP A 163 84.48 21.34 -9.44
CA ASP A 163 84.92 22.07 -8.25
C ASP A 163 84.58 21.30 -6.95
N GLU A 164 84.71 19.97 -6.98
CA GLU A 164 84.38 19.09 -5.85
C GLU A 164 85.52 19.00 -4.82
N GLU A 165 85.72 20.05 -4.01
CA GLU A 165 86.56 19.93 -2.82
C GLU A 165 86.04 18.81 -1.90
N PRO A 166 86.88 17.84 -1.51
CA PRO A 166 86.50 16.78 -0.58
C PRO A 166 86.31 17.39 0.81
N SER A 167 85.21 17.04 1.50
CA SER A 167 84.97 17.57 2.84
C SER A 167 85.98 17.02 3.86
N ASP A 168 86.42 17.87 4.81
CA ASP A 168 87.37 17.52 5.87
C ASP A 168 86.94 16.30 6.73
N ASP A 169 85.64 15.98 6.72
CA ASP A 169 85.01 14.85 7.43
C ASP A 169 84.75 13.62 6.53
N GLY A 170 84.85 13.75 5.20
CA GLY A 170 84.47 12.70 4.24
C GLY A 170 82.97 12.38 4.20
N VAL A 171 82.10 13.23 4.75
CA VAL A 171 80.65 13.02 4.85
C VAL A 171 79.90 13.93 3.88
N LEU A 172 79.19 13.32 2.92
CA LEU A 172 78.27 14.04 2.02
C LEU A 172 77.10 14.65 2.80
N LYS A 173 76.68 15.84 2.41
CA LYS A 173 75.63 16.61 3.11
C LYS A 173 74.43 16.79 2.19
N LEU A 174 73.27 16.26 2.58
CA LEU A 174 71.99 16.38 1.88
C LEU A 174 71.66 17.83 1.50
N GLU A 175 72.07 18.80 2.33
CA GLU A 175 71.93 20.23 2.08
C GLU A 175 72.55 20.70 0.75
N ARG A 176 73.60 20.02 0.24
CA ARG A 176 74.23 20.37 -1.05
C ARG A 176 73.27 20.19 -2.23
N LEU A 177 72.22 19.39 -2.12
CA LEU A 177 71.15 19.30 -3.14
C LEU A 177 70.49 20.66 -3.42
N LYS A 178 70.45 21.57 -2.45
CA LYS A 178 69.91 22.94 -2.61
C LYS A 178 70.77 23.84 -3.52
N GLN A 179 71.95 23.38 -3.94
CA GLN A 179 72.80 24.06 -4.92
C GLN A 179 72.72 23.41 -6.31
N PHE A 180 71.92 22.36 -6.50
CA PHE A 180 71.66 21.76 -7.80
C PHE A 180 70.25 22.09 -8.26
N THR A 181 70.04 22.16 -9.57
CA THR A 181 68.70 22.23 -10.16
C THR A 181 68.57 21.23 -11.30
N MET A 182 67.37 20.68 -11.50
CA MET A 182 67.10 19.65 -12.48
C MET A 182 65.77 19.89 -13.21
N VAL A 183 65.79 19.78 -14.53
CA VAL A 183 64.61 19.83 -15.42
C VAL A 183 64.66 18.61 -16.33
N ASP A 184 63.55 17.87 -16.44
CA ASP A 184 63.46 16.60 -17.14
C ASP A 184 64.54 15.62 -16.67
N ASN A 185 65.63 15.45 -17.45
CA ASN A 185 66.83 14.68 -17.12
C ASN A 185 68.11 15.53 -17.00
N TYR A 186 68.02 16.84 -17.22
CA TYR A 186 69.16 17.76 -17.25
C TYR A 186 69.47 18.33 -15.86
N LEU A 187 70.65 18.01 -15.32
CA LEU A 187 71.17 18.46 -14.03
C LEU A 187 72.18 19.60 -14.22
N VAL A 188 72.07 20.66 -13.41
CA VAL A 188 73.02 21.78 -13.36
C VAL A 188 73.46 21.99 -11.90
N ASP A 189 74.77 22.13 -11.67
CA ASP A 189 75.30 22.67 -10.41
C ASP A 189 75.26 24.21 -10.50
N VAL A 190 74.45 24.83 -9.66
CA VAL A 190 74.24 26.29 -9.63
C VAL A 190 75.50 27.00 -9.11
N ASN A 191 76.39 26.31 -8.38
CA ASN A 191 77.71 26.84 -8.01
C ASN A 191 78.58 27.16 -9.24
N SER A 192 78.47 26.37 -10.32
CA SER A 192 79.26 26.58 -11.54
C SER A 192 79.02 27.92 -12.24
N ILE A 193 77.91 28.61 -11.91
CA ILE A 193 77.57 29.94 -12.43
C ILE A 193 77.72 31.07 -11.38
N ALA A 194 78.25 30.79 -10.19
CA ALA A 194 78.29 31.73 -9.06
C ALA A 194 79.16 32.97 -9.32
N GLU A 195 80.25 32.82 -10.07
CA GLU A 195 81.23 33.88 -10.37
C GLU A 195 81.04 34.50 -11.77
N PHE A 196 79.96 34.16 -12.47
CA PHE A 196 79.72 34.65 -13.83
C PHE A 196 79.43 36.15 -13.83
N ARG A 197 80.30 36.92 -14.51
CA ARG A 197 80.01 38.34 -14.83
C ARG A 197 78.71 38.48 -15.63
N PHE A 198 78.09 39.68 -15.58
CA PHE A 198 76.79 39.96 -16.19
C PHE A 198 76.67 39.50 -17.65
N VAL A 199 77.71 39.72 -18.47
CA VAL A 199 77.78 39.29 -19.88
C VAL A 199 77.68 37.77 -20.03
N HIS A 200 78.36 36.99 -19.18
CA HIS A 200 78.28 35.52 -19.21
C HIS A 200 76.86 35.05 -18.90
N HIS A 201 76.16 35.70 -17.96
CA HIS A 201 74.75 35.44 -17.70
C HIS A 201 73.82 35.87 -18.86
N GLN A 202 74.10 36.99 -19.55
CA GLN A 202 73.36 37.38 -20.75
C GLN A 202 73.48 36.32 -21.86
N THR A 203 74.70 35.83 -22.13
CA THR A 203 74.91 34.74 -23.10
C THR A 203 74.26 33.43 -22.62
N LEU A 204 74.47 33.03 -21.36
CA LEU A 204 73.88 31.81 -20.78
C LEU A 204 72.36 31.81 -20.85
N LEU A 205 71.72 32.91 -20.44
CA LEU A 205 70.27 33.04 -20.50
C LEU A 205 69.77 32.95 -21.96
N LYS A 206 70.42 33.64 -22.90
CA LYS A 206 70.05 33.61 -24.32
C LYS A 206 70.19 32.20 -24.92
N THR A 207 71.29 31.50 -24.64
CA THR A 207 71.51 30.12 -25.10
C THR A 207 70.48 29.16 -24.48
N LEU A 208 70.27 29.21 -23.17
CA LEU A 208 69.26 28.37 -22.51
C LEU A 208 67.83 28.67 -23.00
N GLN A 209 67.44 29.94 -23.18
CA GLN A 209 66.14 30.31 -23.76
C GLN A 209 65.94 29.79 -25.20
N THR A 210 67.04 29.52 -25.93
CA THR A 210 66.99 29.00 -27.31
C THR A 210 67.02 27.47 -27.35
N GLU A 211 67.83 26.83 -26.51
CA GLU A 211 68.10 25.38 -26.55
C GLU A 211 67.32 24.57 -25.50
N LYS A 212 67.10 25.11 -24.31
CA LYS A 212 66.52 24.43 -23.13
C LYS A 212 65.69 25.42 -22.28
N PRO A 213 64.58 25.98 -22.80
CA PRO A 213 63.89 27.12 -22.18
C PRO A 213 63.37 26.85 -20.76
N ALA A 214 62.87 25.64 -20.47
CA ALA A 214 62.43 25.27 -19.13
C ALA A 214 63.59 25.21 -18.12
N LEU A 215 64.79 24.81 -18.55
CA LEU A 215 66.01 24.88 -17.73
C LEU A 215 66.47 26.34 -17.53
N ALA A 216 66.29 27.21 -18.53
CA ALA A 216 66.52 28.64 -18.40
C ALA A 216 65.63 29.24 -17.29
N GLU A 217 64.34 28.96 -17.33
CA GLU A 217 63.36 29.43 -16.35
C GLU A 217 63.69 28.92 -14.95
N LYS A 218 63.91 27.61 -14.78
CA LYS A 218 64.16 27.02 -13.47
C LYS A 218 65.49 27.46 -12.85
N LEU A 219 66.57 27.50 -13.62
CA LEU A 219 67.89 27.93 -13.15
C LEU A 219 67.86 29.37 -12.63
N TYR A 220 67.19 30.28 -13.35
CA TYR A 220 67.12 31.68 -12.96
C TYR A 220 66.04 31.99 -11.91
N HIS A 221 65.13 31.06 -11.61
CA HIS A 221 64.19 31.18 -10.49
C HIS A 221 64.61 30.47 -9.20
N HIS A 222 65.69 29.67 -9.24
CA HIS A 222 66.21 28.83 -8.15
C HIS A 222 66.35 29.53 -6.79
N ASN A 223 66.70 30.83 -6.77
CA ASN A 223 66.66 31.67 -5.57
C ASN A 223 66.48 33.16 -5.89
N ASP A 224 66.23 33.98 -4.87
CA ASP A 224 66.01 35.42 -4.98
C ASP A 224 67.18 36.17 -5.66
N ALA A 225 68.42 35.76 -5.43
CA ALA A 225 69.59 36.43 -6.01
C ALA A 225 69.65 36.23 -7.54
N LEU A 226 69.33 35.02 -8.01
CA LEU A 226 69.22 34.67 -9.42
C LEU A 226 67.95 35.28 -10.04
N GLN A 227 66.84 35.39 -9.31
CA GLN A 227 65.63 36.08 -9.78
C GLN A 227 65.84 37.60 -9.94
N ILE A 228 66.57 38.24 -9.02
CA ILE A 228 66.93 39.66 -9.13
C ILE A 228 67.85 39.88 -10.33
N LEU A 229 68.83 38.99 -10.54
CA LEU A 229 69.65 38.98 -11.75
C LEU A 229 68.80 38.79 -13.01
N TYR A 230 67.87 37.85 -13.04
CA TYR A 230 66.97 37.60 -14.18
C TYR A 230 66.13 38.83 -14.53
N LYS A 231 65.52 39.47 -13.52
CA LYS A 231 64.81 40.75 -13.67
C LYS A 231 65.72 41.83 -14.25
N ASN A 232 66.98 41.93 -13.79
CA ASN A 232 67.97 42.88 -14.33
C ASN A 232 68.40 42.55 -15.77
N LEU A 233 68.63 41.27 -16.12
CA LEU A 233 68.93 40.82 -17.48
C LEU A 233 67.80 41.18 -18.46
N LEU A 234 66.54 40.95 -18.07
CA LEU A 234 65.38 41.34 -18.87
C LEU A 234 65.26 42.87 -19.02
N ILE A 235 65.43 43.65 -17.95
CA ILE A 235 65.30 45.11 -17.99
C ILE A 235 66.40 45.75 -18.86
N VAL A 236 67.67 45.32 -18.73
CA VAL A 236 68.78 45.79 -19.60
C VAL A 236 68.52 45.45 -21.07
N ASN A 237 67.84 44.33 -21.36
CA ASN A 237 67.44 43.93 -22.71
C ASN A 237 66.10 44.57 -23.19
N ASN A 238 65.54 45.58 -22.49
CA ASN A 238 64.26 46.24 -22.76
C ASN A 238 63.01 45.32 -22.71
N GLN A 239 63.06 44.25 -21.91
CA GLN A 239 62.00 43.26 -21.72
C GLN A 239 61.32 43.36 -20.34
N GLY A 240 61.53 44.44 -19.60
CA GLY A 240 60.99 44.65 -18.25
C GLY A 240 59.47 44.76 -18.14
N GLN A 241 58.94 44.36 -16.98
CA GLN A 241 57.51 44.39 -16.61
C GLN A 241 56.95 45.82 -16.53
N THR A 242 55.74 46.03 -17.03
CA THR A 242 55.03 47.33 -17.00
C THR A 242 54.38 47.61 -15.64
N PRO A 243 54.16 48.89 -15.27
CA PRO A 243 53.48 49.22 -14.02
C PRO A 243 52.05 48.69 -13.93
N TYR A 244 51.36 48.49 -15.06
CA TYR A 244 50.07 47.80 -15.13
C TYR A 244 50.16 46.38 -14.57
N GLU A 245 51.11 45.59 -15.06
CA GLU A 245 51.28 44.18 -14.68
C GLU A 245 51.71 44.05 -13.21
N ALA A 246 52.59 44.94 -12.74
CA ALA A 246 53.05 44.94 -11.35
C ALA A 246 51.96 45.41 -10.35
N ILE A 247 51.24 46.50 -10.65
CA ILE A 247 50.13 46.97 -9.80
C ILE A 247 48.99 45.96 -9.83
N LYS A 248 48.66 45.37 -10.99
CA LYS A 248 47.63 44.34 -11.08
C LYS A 248 47.95 43.14 -10.19
N ARG A 249 49.18 42.60 -10.26
CA ARG A 249 49.60 41.49 -9.37
C ARG A 249 49.49 41.87 -7.90
N LEU A 250 50.00 43.04 -7.48
CA LEU A 250 49.84 43.51 -6.09
C LEU A 250 48.35 43.56 -5.69
N THR A 251 47.50 44.13 -6.54
CA THR A 251 46.08 44.31 -6.26
C THR A 251 45.37 42.98 -6.06
N GLN A 252 45.68 41.98 -6.90
CA GLN A 252 45.13 40.63 -6.79
C GLN A 252 45.52 39.96 -5.45
N GLU A 253 46.79 40.04 -5.05
CA GLU A 253 47.27 39.42 -3.80
C GLU A 253 46.71 40.13 -2.55
N LEU A 254 46.54 41.46 -2.59
CA LEU A 254 45.90 42.22 -1.50
C LEU A 254 44.40 41.88 -1.34
N ILE A 255 43.69 41.56 -2.43
CA ILE A 255 42.31 41.05 -2.39
C ILE A 255 42.30 39.66 -1.76
N SER A 256 43.07 38.72 -2.33
CA SER A 256 43.15 37.32 -1.88
C SER A 256 43.56 37.19 -0.42
N GLY A 257 44.43 38.09 0.07
CA GLY A 257 44.87 38.10 1.46
C GLY A 257 44.01 38.91 2.43
N GLY A 258 42.93 39.56 1.97
CA GLY A 258 42.06 40.38 2.81
C GLY A 258 41.13 39.57 3.72
N SER A 259 40.73 40.17 4.83
CA SER A 259 39.78 39.60 5.82
C SER A 259 38.48 39.12 5.20
N ARG A 260 38.02 39.79 4.12
CA ARG A 260 36.81 39.42 3.36
C ARG A 260 36.89 38.03 2.70
N LEU A 261 38.09 37.51 2.43
CA LEU A 261 38.29 36.18 1.84
C LEU A 261 38.97 35.19 2.80
N THR A 262 39.88 35.66 3.67
CA THR A 262 40.61 34.80 4.63
C THR A 262 39.85 34.57 5.94
N GLY A 263 38.87 35.43 6.27
CA GLY A 263 38.22 35.46 7.58
C GLY A 263 39.12 35.96 8.73
N GLN A 264 40.36 36.40 8.45
CA GLN A 264 41.32 36.84 9.45
C GLN A 264 41.41 38.37 9.51
N GLU A 265 41.53 38.93 10.72
CA GLU A 265 41.65 40.39 10.93
C GLU A 265 42.96 40.99 10.37
N ASN A 266 43.96 40.14 10.08
CA ASN A 266 45.25 40.53 9.51
C ASN A 266 45.37 40.06 8.05
N ALA A 267 46.05 40.84 7.21
CA ALA A 267 46.34 40.47 5.83
C ALA A 267 47.26 39.25 5.74
N SER A 268 47.00 38.35 4.78
CA SER A 268 47.76 37.11 4.61
C SER A 268 49.25 37.34 4.34
N ILE A 269 50.07 36.30 4.63
CA ILE A 269 51.51 36.33 4.35
C ILE A 269 51.78 36.57 2.84
N ALA A 270 50.95 36.01 1.95
CA ALA A 270 51.05 36.24 0.50
C ALA A 270 50.87 37.72 0.13
N ALA A 271 49.87 38.40 0.72
CA ALA A 271 49.66 39.83 0.51
C ALA A 271 50.86 40.69 0.99
N GLN A 272 51.46 40.32 2.13
CA GLN A 272 52.64 41.00 2.68
C GLN A 272 53.89 40.79 1.79
N VAL A 273 54.10 39.57 1.29
CA VAL A 273 55.16 39.26 0.32
C VAL A 273 54.93 40.01 -1.00
N ALA A 274 53.71 40.02 -1.53
CA ALA A 274 53.37 40.74 -2.75
C ALA A 274 53.59 42.25 -2.65
N TYR A 275 53.30 42.86 -1.49
CA TYR A 275 53.63 44.26 -1.25
C TYR A 275 55.15 44.50 -1.22
N THR A 276 55.90 43.60 -0.60
CA THR A 276 57.38 43.65 -0.56
C THR A 276 58.01 43.48 -1.95
N GLU A 277 57.48 42.57 -2.77
CA GLU A 277 57.85 42.44 -4.18
C GLU A 277 57.50 43.69 -4.99
N PHE A 278 56.31 44.26 -4.79
CA PHE A 278 55.89 45.46 -5.50
C PHE A 278 56.73 46.69 -5.13
N LEU A 279 57.08 46.87 -3.86
CA LEU A 279 58.04 47.89 -3.45
C LEU A 279 59.39 47.67 -4.13
N SER A 280 59.89 46.43 -4.17
CA SER A 280 61.15 46.09 -4.85
C SER A 280 61.12 46.45 -6.35
N TYR A 281 60.01 46.18 -7.05
CA TYR A 281 59.76 46.63 -8.41
C TYR A 281 59.72 48.17 -8.51
N LEU A 282 58.97 48.83 -7.62
CA LEU A 282 58.86 50.28 -7.56
C LEU A 282 60.21 50.96 -7.26
N HIS A 283 61.17 50.26 -6.66
CA HIS A 283 62.54 50.71 -6.44
C HIS A 283 63.50 50.49 -7.63
N SER A 284 63.24 49.53 -8.52
CA SER A 284 64.03 49.34 -9.75
C SER A 284 63.59 50.21 -10.95
N LEU A 285 62.40 50.82 -10.88
CA LEU A 285 61.91 51.72 -11.93
C LEU A 285 62.75 53.01 -12.09
N PRO A 286 62.97 53.49 -13.33
CA PRO A 286 63.54 54.81 -13.59
C PRO A 286 62.78 55.93 -12.88
N GLN A 287 63.50 56.90 -12.32
CA GLN A 287 62.92 57.97 -11.49
C GLN A 287 61.83 58.78 -12.22
N SER A 288 61.95 58.95 -13.54
CA SER A 288 60.93 59.60 -14.39
C SER A 288 59.59 58.85 -14.38
N LEU A 289 59.63 57.54 -14.64
CA LEU A 289 58.43 56.68 -14.64
C LEU A 289 57.88 56.51 -13.20
N LYS A 290 58.75 56.40 -12.20
CA LYS A 290 58.35 56.38 -10.78
C LYS A 290 57.60 57.64 -10.37
N ASN A 291 58.09 58.83 -10.78
CA ASN A 291 57.41 60.10 -10.52
C ASN A 291 56.05 60.19 -11.22
N GLN A 292 55.92 59.67 -12.45
CA GLN A 292 54.64 59.60 -13.16
C GLN A 292 53.65 58.62 -12.50
N LEU A 293 54.14 57.53 -11.92
CA LEU A 293 53.31 56.53 -11.24
C LEU A 293 52.69 57.07 -9.94
N MET A 294 53.47 57.83 -9.15
CA MET A 294 53.05 58.39 -7.86
C MET A 294 51.88 59.38 -7.94
N VAL A 295 51.61 59.95 -9.12
CA VAL A 295 50.57 60.95 -9.36
C VAL A 295 49.32 60.42 -10.08
N LEU A 296 49.28 59.14 -10.43
CA LEU A 296 48.07 58.49 -10.97
C LEU A 296 46.91 58.56 -9.95
N GLN A 297 45.67 58.61 -10.43
CA GLN A 297 44.50 58.81 -9.56
C GLN A 297 43.41 57.75 -9.77
N THR A 298 42.69 57.41 -8.70
CA THR A 298 41.45 56.63 -8.76
C THR A 298 40.35 57.39 -9.51
N SER A 299 39.25 56.72 -9.87
CA SER A 299 38.05 57.40 -10.42
C SER A 299 37.42 58.42 -9.46
N LYS A 300 37.82 58.39 -8.18
CA LYS A 300 37.43 59.33 -7.12
C LYS A 300 38.51 60.38 -6.80
N GLY A 301 39.62 60.42 -7.55
CA GLY A 301 40.69 61.41 -7.41
C GLY A 301 41.74 61.15 -6.32
N LYS A 302 41.71 59.99 -5.65
CA LYS A 302 42.74 59.62 -4.65
C LYS A 302 44.06 59.29 -5.38
N PRO A 303 45.20 59.92 -5.03
CA PRO A 303 46.47 59.68 -5.73
C PRO A 303 47.15 58.38 -5.27
N PHE A 304 47.92 57.76 -6.17
CA PHE A 304 48.61 56.49 -5.95
C PHE A 304 49.51 56.48 -4.70
N SER A 305 50.24 57.58 -4.46
CA SER A 305 51.04 57.78 -3.25
C SER A 305 50.23 57.72 -1.95
N SER A 306 48.95 58.09 -1.96
CA SER A 306 48.05 57.95 -0.81
C SER A 306 47.57 56.51 -0.59
N ILE A 307 47.76 55.61 -1.55
CA ILE A 307 47.42 54.19 -1.44
C ILE A 307 48.63 53.42 -0.89
N LEU A 308 49.84 53.74 -1.33
CA LEU A 308 51.08 53.25 -0.71
C LEU A 308 51.17 53.66 0.76
N ASN A 309 50.98 54.95 1.07
CA ASN A 309 50.93 55.45 2.46
C ASN A 309 49.84 54.75 3.31
N HIS A 310 48.77 54.24 2.70
CA HIS A 310 47.72 53.49 3.42
C HIS A 310 48.23 52.09 3.80
N LEU A 311 48.90 51.40 2.87
CA LEU A 311 49.53 50.10 3.08
C LEU A 311 50.74 50.15 4.02
N ASP A 312 51.61 51.16 3.89
CA ASP A 312 52.79 51.36 4.76
C ASP A 312 52.43 51.57 6.24
N ASN A 313 51.22 52.07 6.51
CA ASN A 313 50.67 52.22 7.87
C ASN A 313 49.89 50.98 8.34
N GLY A 314 49.91 49.86 7.61
CA GLY A 314 49.26 48.59 7.99
C GLY A 314 47.74 48.61 7.98
N ASN A 315 47.11 49.53 7.24
CA ASN A 315 45.64 49.62 7.18
C ASN A 315 45.03 48.56 6.23
N CYS A 316 43.73 48.29 6.42
CA CYS A 316 42.88 47.40 5.60
C CYS A 316 43.30 47.30 4.13
N VAL A 317 43.72 46.09 3.72
CA VAL A 317 44.26 45.80 2.40
C VAL A 317 43.19 45.81 1.32
N GLU A 318 41.95 45.50 1.68
CA GLU A 318 40.78 45.52 0.78
C GLU A 318 40.49 46.94 0.29
N GLN A 319 40.50 47.92 1.21
CA GLN A 319 40.37 49.34 0.85
C GLN A 319 41.55 49.81 -0.01
N ALA A 320 42.76 49.29 0.22
CA ALA A 320 43.89 49.57 -0.66
C ALA A 320 43.68 48.97 -2.05
N SER A 321 43.23 47.71 -2.16
CA SER A 321 43.00 47.05 -3.44
C SER A 321 41.83 47.62 -4.25
N ASP A 322 40.76 48.08 -3.61
CA ASP A 322 39.68 48.81 -4.27
C ASP A 322 40.20 50.10 -4.91
N ASP A 323 41.06 50.83 -4.20
CA ASP A 323 41.71 52.02 -4.75
C ASP A 323 42.74 51.66 -5.86
N LEU A 324 43.51 50.58 -5.73
CA LEU A 324 44.44 50.14 -6.77
C LEU A 324 43.72 49.64 -8.05
N ASN A 325 42.62 48.91 -7.92
CA ASN A 325 41.75 48.57 -9.07
C ASN A 325 41.24 49.85 -9.73
N SER A 326 40.81 50.84 -8.94
CA SER A 326 40.38 52.13 -9.46
C SER A 326 41.51 52.95 -10.13
N ILE A 327 42.78 52.69 -9.81
CA ILE A 327 43.96 53.19 -10.56
C ILE A 327 44.09 52.45 -11.90
N LEU A 328 43.92 51.13 -11.94
CA LEU A 328 44.08 50.30 -13.13
C LEU A 328 42.97 50.53 -14.18
N GLU A 329 41.73 50.68 -13.72
CA GLU A 329 40.55 50.88 -14.57
C GLU A 329 40.47 52.28 -15.18
N ASN A 330 41.02 53.30 -14.51
CA ASN A 330 40.92 54.69 -14.94
C ASN A 330 41.58 54.88 -16.33
N PRO A 331 40.81 55.25 -17.38
CA PRO A 331 41.34 55.38 -18.74
C PRO A 331 42.49 56.39 -18.89
N VAL A 332 42.56 57.40 -18.01
CA VAL A 332 43.61 58.43 -18.01
C VAL A 332 44.98 57.85 -17.64
N ASN A 333 45.01 56.85 -16.76
CA ASN A 333 46.25 56.23 -16.27
C ASN A 333 46.89 55.25 -17.28
N LYS A 334 46.10 54.82 -18.29
CA LYS A 334 46.40 53.70 -19.21
C LYS A 334 47.68 53.85 -20.03
N SER A 335 48.16 55.07 -20.29
CA SER A 335 49.41 55.33 -21.01
C SER A 335 50.65 55.08 -20.16
N VAL A 336 50.70 55.66 -18.95
CA VAL A 336 51.78 55.46 -17.97
C VAL A 336 51.82 53.99 -17.54
N LEU A 337 50.67 53.41 -17.22
CA LEU A 337 50.57 52.02 -16.77
C LEU A 337 51.11 51.01 -17.81
N LYS A 338 50.95 51.27 -19.11
CA LYS A 338 51.46 50.39 -20.19
C LYS A 338 52.88 50.72 -20.67
N THR A 339 53.56 51.69 -20.07
CA THR A 339 54.94 52.05 -20.44
C THR A 339 55.92 51.02 -19.90
N ARG A 340 56.75 50.42 -20.76
CA ARG A 340 57.85 49.54 -20.33
C ARG A 340 59.03 50.35 -19.78
N PRO A 341 59.78 49.84 -18.79
CA PRO A 341 60.98 50.52 -18.30
C PRO A 341 62.10 50.46 -19.34
N ASN A 342 62.51 51.62 -19.85
CA ASN A 342 63.75 51.78 -20.61
C ASN A 342 64.79 52.47 -19.70
N LEU A 343 66.02 51.95 -19.69
CA LEU A 343 67.13 52.51 -18.91
C LEU A 343 67.97 53.51 -19.73
N THR A 344 68.66 54.43 -19.04
CA THR A 344 69.79 55.16 -19.64
C THR A 344 71.06 54.29 -19.64
N GLN A 345 72.04 54.63 -20.48
CA GLN A 345 73.32 53.90 -20.52
C GLN A 345 74.01 53.87 -19.14
N GLU A 346 74.02 55.00 -18.42
CA GLU A 346 74.57 55.10 -17.06
C GLU A 346 73.89 54.12 -16.06
N GLN A 347 72.59 53.88 -16.20
CA GLN A 347 71.87 52.89 -15.39
C GLN A 347 72.20 51.43 -15.81
N ILE A 348 72.36 51.19 -17.12
CA ILE A 348 72.81 49.88 -17.65
C ILE A 348 74.21 49.57 -17.13
N ASP A 349 75.15 50.52 -17.26
CA ASP A 349 76.52 50.40 -16.78
C ASP A 349 76.55 50.18 -15.25
N THR A 350 75.69 50.86 -14.49
CA THR A 350 75.54 50.66 -13.03
C THR A 350 75.09 49.23 -12.69
N ILE A 351 74.13 48.68 -13.43
CA ILE A 351 73.66 47.29 -13.25
C ILE A 351 74.76 46.30 -13.62
N ILE A 352 75.48 46.48 -14.74
CA ILE A 352 76.58 45.58 -15.14
C ILE A 352 77.67 45.54 -14.06
N ASN A 353 78.12 46.70 -13.58
CA ASN A 353 79.15 46.82 -12.54
C ASN A 353 78.74 46.16 -11.20
N GLN A 354 77.44 45.95 -10.94
CA GLN A 354 76.96 45.28 -9.72
C GLN A 354 77.37 43.79 -9.65
N TYR A 355 77.62 43.16 -10.80
CA TYR A 355 77.91 41.72 -10.90
C TYR A 355 79.37 41.40 -11.25
N ASP A 356 80.14 42.35 -11.79
CA ASP A 356 81.54 42.12 -12.20
C ASP A 356 82.52 41.73 -11.07
N LYS A 357 82.10 41.83 -9.80
CA LYS A 357 82.88 41.46 -8.60
C LYS A 357 82.06 40.77 -7.51
N LYS A 358 80.86 40.29 -7.82
CA LYS A 358 79.92 39.74 -6.83
C LYS A 358 79.67 38.26 -7.08
N ILE A 359 80.18 37.41 -6.19
CA ILE A 359 79.78 36.00 -6.11
C ILE A 359 78.28 35.96 -5.74
N LEU A 360 77.50 35.19 -6.52
CA LEU A 360 76.07 35.02 -6.30
C LEU A 360 75.79 33.97 -5.22
N LEU A 361 74.65 34.11 -4.54
CA LEU A 361 74.11 33.04 -3.71
C LEU A 361 73.54 31.97 -4.64
N THR A 362 73.88 30.70 -4.40
CA THR A 362 73.52 29.56 -5.26
C THR A 362 72.62 28.53 -4.56
N THR A 363 72.62 28.51 -3.23
CA THR A 363 71.63 27.77 -2.43
C THR A 363 70.23 28.31 -2.72
N GLY A 364 69.28 27.41 -2.95
CA GLY A 364 67.90 27.72 -3.31
C GLY A 364 66.94 26.63 -2.87
N ASN A 365 65.64 26.92 -2.97
CA ASN A 365 64.56 25.97 -2.75
C ASN A 365 63.64 26.03 -3.97
N ASP A 366 63.32 24.87 -4.54
CA ASP A 366 62.53 24.80 -5.77
C ASP A 366 61.08 25.23 -5.54
N SER A 367 60.54 26.07 -6.41
CA SER A 367 59.16 26.56 -6.32
C SER A 367 58.14 25.65 -7.02
N VAL A 368 58.54 24.43 -7.42
CA VAL A 368 57.71 23.44 -8.13
C VAL A 368 56.46 23.10 -7.32
N GLN A 369 55.30 23.52 -7.82
CA GLN A 369 54.01 23.28 -7.19
C GLN A 369 53.34 21.97 -7.62
N THR A 370 53.73 21.42 -8.78
CA THR A 370 53.15 20.23 -9.42
C THR A 370 53.24 18.97 -8.55
N PHE A 371 52.14 18.22 -8.53
CA PHE A 371 51.99 16.96 -7.79
C PHE A 371 51.92 15.78 -8.77
N PRO A 372 52.34 14.56 -8.39
CA PRO A 372 52.08 13.36 -9.20
C PRO A 372 50.58 13.04 -9.28
N ASP A 373 50.09 12.75 -10.48
CA ASP A 373 48.66 12.55 -10.75
C ASP A 373 48.01 11.40 -9.96
N GLU A 374 48.76 10.33 -9.66
CA GLU A 374 48.27 9.20 -8.87
C GLU A 374 47.87 9.64 -7.45
N TYR A 375 48.80 10.26 -6.72
CA TYR A 375 48.55 10.74 -5.37
C TYR A 375 47.57 11.93 -5.36
N LEU A 376 47.65 12.83 -6.35
CA LEU A 376 46.70 13.93 -6.51
C LEU A 376 45.27 13.37 -6.65
N THR A 377 45.04 12.40 -7.52
CA THR A 377 43.74 11.74 -7.69
C THR A 377 43.29 11.03 -6.41
N LYS A 378 44.19 10.30 -5.73
CA LYS A 378 43.95 9.58 -4.47
C LYS A 378 43.45 10.50 -3.34
N HIS A 379 43.92 11.75 -3.28
CA HIS A 379 43.50 12.72 -2.27
C HIS A 379 42.32 13.61 -2.71
N LEU A 380 42.25 14.04 -3.98
CA LEU A 380 41.10 14.83 -4.48
C LEU A 380 39.79 14.04 -4.47
N THR A 381 39.82 12.74 -4.74
CA THR A 381 38.62 11.87 -4.67
C THR A 381 38.06 11.68 -3.25
N ARG A 382 38.82 12.08 -2.21
CA ARG A 382 38.37 12.13 -0.81
C ARG A 382 37.70 13.45 -0.43
N ILE A 383 37.79 14.49 -1.26
CA ILE A 383 37.11 15.77 -1.03
C ILE A 383 35.61 15.58 -1.29
N GLN A 384 34.78 16.09 -0.38
CA GLN A 384 33.34 16.22 -0.55
C GLN A 384 32.99 17.71 -0.58
N ILE A 385 32.13 18.11 -1.52
CA ILE A 385 31.65 19.49 -1.67
C ILE A 385 30.13 19.47 -1.43
N ASN A 386 29.76 19.81 -0.21
CA ASN A 386 28.42 19.64 0.36
C ASN A 386 27.55 20.89 0.17
N ASP A 387 28.18 22.07 0.18
CA ASP A 387 27.51 23.36 0.09
C ASP A 387 28.40 24.43 -0.59
N VAL A 388 27.99 25.69 -0.43
CA VAL A 388 28.65 26.88 -1.01
C VAL A 388 29.90 27.31 -0.23
N ALA A 389 29.96 27.04 1.08
CA ALA A 389 31.12 27.37 1.91
C ALA A 389 32.30 26.43 1.62
N ASP A 390 32.03 25.14 1.37
CA ASP A 390 33.03 24.22 0.80
C ASP A 390 33.60 24.78 -0.51
N TYR A 391 32.73 25.24 -1.43
CA TYR A 391 33.16 25.84 -2.69
C TYR A 391 34.04 27.09 -2.50
N TYR A 392 33.67 28.03 -1.61
CA TYR A 392 34.52 29.18 -1.31
C TYR A 392 35.87 28.74 -0.72
N SER A 393 35.87 27.82 0.25
CA SER A 393 37.09 27.31 0.87
C SER A 393 38.05 26.74 -0.17
N PHE A 394 37.59 25.83 -1.04
CA PHE A 394 38.46 25.25 -2.06
C PHE A 394 38.88 26.26 -3.14
N LEU A 395 37.99 27.14 -3.61
CA LEU A 395 38.34 28.12 -4.64
C LEU A 395 39.30 29.21 -4.14
N ILE A 396 39.25 29.58 -2.86
CA ILE A 396 40.18 30.53 -2.24
C ILE A 396 41.52 29.85 -1.90
N ASN A 397 41.49 28.62 -1.37
CA ASN A 397 42.68 27.95 -0.82
C ASN A 397 43.43 27.02 -1.79
N PHE A 398 42.93 26.79 -3.02
CA PHE A 398 43.61 26.04 -4.07
C PHE A 398 44.06 26.96 -5.23
N PRO A 399 45.28 26.78 -5.78
CA PRO A 399 45.71 27.50 -6.99
C PRO A 399 44.82 27.21 -8.21
N PRO A 400 44.62 28.17 -9.13
CA PRO A 400 43.61 28.05 -10.20
C PRO A 400 43.81 26.87 -11.15
N ASN A 401 45.05 26.45 -11.37
CA ASN A 401 45.39 25.30 -12.21
C ASN A 401 44.92 23.95 -11.65
N TYR A 402 44.47 23.89 -10.40
CA TYR A 402 43.86 22.68 -9.82
C TYR A 402 42.33 22.65 -9.90
N TYR A 403 41.66 23.73 -10.33
CA TYR A 403 40.19 23.76 -10.39
C TYR A 403 39.60 22.70 -11.32
N ASP A 404 40.27 22.39 -12.44
CA ASP A 404 39.86 21.30 -13.34
C ASP A 404 39.91 19.95 -12.61
N SER A 405 41.08 19.58 -12.06
CA SER A 405 41.27 18.35 -11.29
C SER A 405 40.35 18.27 -10.07
N LEU A 406 40.09 19.38 -9.39
CA LEU A 406 39.15 19.45 -8.26
C LEU A 406 37.73 19.10 -8.72
N LEU A 407 37.18 19.82 -9.71
CA LEU A 407 35.83 19.52 -10.23
C LEU A 407 35.73 18.12 -10.83
N LYS A 408 36.80 17.62 -11.46
CA LYS A 408 36.91 16.30 -12.07
C LYS A 408 36.92 15.16 -11.04
N HIS A 409 37.65 15.30 -9.94
CA HIS A 409 37.89 14.21 -8.99
C HIS A 409 37.08 14.31 -7.68
N ALA A 410 36.75 15.50 -7.17
CA ALA A 410 36.00 15.65 -5.91
C ALA A 410 34.55 15.15 -6.00
N GLN A 411 33.97 14.77 -4.86
CA GLN A 411 32.59 14.32 -4.74
C GLN A 411 31.67 15.54 -4.53
N ILE A 412 31.01 15.99 -5.60
CA ILE A 412 30.04 17.10 -5.53
C ILE A 412 28.70 16.51 -5.05
N ILE A 413 28.26 16.90 -3.86
CA ILE A 413 27.08 16.35 -3.16
C ILE A 413 25.91 17.35 -3.18
N CYS A 414 26.20 18.65 -3.20
CA CYS A 414 25.20 19.71 -3.38
C CYS A 414 24.37 19.54 -4.67
N LYS A 415 23.12 20.04 -4.65
CA LYS A 415 22.23 20.10 -5.82
C LYS A 415 21.48 21.45 -5.84
N PRO A 416 21.52 22.21 -6.95
CA PRO A 416 22.31 21.97 -8.17
C PRO A 416 23.82 21.94 -7.91
N SER A 417 24.57 21.29 -8.81
CA SER A 417 26.01 20.99 -8.63
C SER A 417 26.89 22.24 -8.55
N LEU A 418 26.37 23.39 -8.97
CA LEU A 418 26.84 24.73 -8.62
C LEU A 418 25.60 25.44 -8.04
N PRO A 419 25.54 25.72 -6.72
CA PRO A 419 24.35 26.32 -6.11
C PRO A 419 24.07 27.75 -6.58
N GLU A 420 22.81 28.19 -6.52
CA GLU A 420 22.39 29.53 -6.97
C GLU A 420 23.12 30.67 -6.24
N GLU A 421 23.29 30.56 -4.92
CA GLU A 421 24.09 31.48 -4.09
C GLU A 421 25.57 31.57 -4.51
N LEU A 422 26.15 30.48 -5.02
CA LEU A 422 27.50 30.49 -5.59
C LEU A 422 27.52 31.24 -6.93
N LEU A 423 26.48 31.09 -7.77
CA LEU A 423 26.38 31.86 -9.01
C LEU A 423 26.25 33.37 -8.72
N GLU A 424 25.45 33.76 -7.73
CA GLU A 424 25.28 35.16 -7.32
C GLU A 424 26.61 35.80 -6.88
N THR A 425 27.42 35.11 -6.07
CA THR A 425 28.71 35.67 -5.59
C THR A 425 29.82 35.61 -6.61
N LEU A 426 29.84 34.60 -7.49
CA LEU A 426 30.75 34.57 -8.65
C LEU A 426 30.43 35.71 -9.64
N VAL A 427 29.15 35.99 -9.91
CA VAL A 427 28.72 37.16 -10.70
C VAL A 427 29.01 38.49 -9.98
N ALA A 428 28.96 38.52 -8.65
CA ALA A 428 29.38 39.66 -7.84
C ALA A 428 30.92 39.83 -7.74
N GLY A 429 31.72 38.98 -8.41
CA GLY A 429 33.16 39.15 -8.54
C GLY A 429 34.00 38.63 -7.37
N ILE A 430 33.57 37.57 -6.67
CA ILE A 430 34.35 36.98 -5.56
C ILE A 430 35.68 36.33 -6.01
N LEU A 431 35.80 35.94 -7.28
CA LEU A 431 37.04 35.42 -7.89
C LEU A 431 37.75 36.49 -8.72
N SER A 432 39.08 36.50 -8.69
CA SER A 432 39.89 37.28 -9.64
C SER A 432 39.71 36.79 -11.08
N GLU A 433 39.99 37.65 -12.07
CA GLU A 433 39.88 37.33 -13.51
C GLU A 433 40.58 36.02 -13.90
N THR A 434 41.77 35.75 -13.34
CA THR A 434 42.52 34.51 -13.57
C THR A 434 41.89 33.27 -12.94
N GLN A 435 41.30 33.42 -11.75
CA GLN A 435 40.54 32.34 -11.10
C GLN A 435 39.23 32.07 -11.86
N LEU A 436 38.50 33.11 -12.26
CA LEU A 436 37.25 32.98 -13.02
C LEU A 436 37.46 32.35 -14.40
N LEU A 437 38.53 32.74 -15.12
CA LEU A 437 38.89 32.10 -16.40
C LEU A 437 39.25 30.61 -16.23
N ALA A 438 40.05 30.27 -15.20
CA ALA A 438 40.37 28.88 -14.90
C ALA A 438 39.13 28.08 -14.48
N PHE A 439 38.21 28.69 -13.72
CA PHE A 439 36.96 28.06 -13.31
C PHE A 439 35.98 27.88 -14.48
N ASN A 440 35.90 28.84 -15.40
CA ASN A 440 35.10 28.71 -16.63
C ASN A 440 35.57 27.51 -17.48
N GLU A 441 36.88 27.35 -17.67
CA GLU A 441 37.43 26.20 -18.40
C GLU A 441 37.24 24.88 -17.62
N ALA A 442 37.40 24.88 -16.29
CA ALA A 442 37.11 23.72 -15.45
C ALA A 442 35.63 23.30 -15.52
N VAL A 443 34.69 24.26 -15.49
CA VAL A 443 33.24 24.03 -15.64
C VAL A 443 32.91 23.50 -17.04
N LYS A 444 33.56 24.02 -18.08
CA LYS A 444 33.44 23.57 -19.48
C LYS A 444 33.92 22.13 -19.66
N HIS A 445 35.11 21.77 -19.19
CA HIS A 445 35.63 20.39 -19.28
C HIS A 445 34.78 19.41 -18.45
N ASN A 446 34.33 19.82 -17.27
CA ASN A 446 33.54 18.99 -16.36
C ASN A 446 32.02 19.12 -16.58
N ALA A 447 31.57 19.73 -17.67
CA ALA A 447 30.15 20.00 -17.93
C ALA A 447 29.26 18.75 -17.85
N LYS A 448 29.72 17.59 -18.34
CA LYS A 448 28.99 16.32 -18.23
C LYS A 448 28.86 15.80 -16.78
N LYS A 449 29.77 16.17 -15.88
CA LYS A 449 29.71 15.82 -14.45
C LYS A 449 28.85 16.80 -13.66
N LEU A 450 28.90 18.09 -14.00
CA LEU A 450 28.07 19.14 -13.40
C LEU A 450 26.60 19.06 -13.82
N GLY A 451 26.35 18.55 -15.03
CA GLY A 451 25.02 18.40 -15.65
C GLY A 451 24.66 19.59 -16.54
N LEU A 452 23.90 19.32 -17.61
CA LEU A 452 23.53 20.32 -18.64
C LEU A 452 22.86 21.56 -18.02
N ALA A 453 21.87 21.36 -17.15
CA ALA A 453 21.14 22.45 -16.48
C ALA A 453 22.12 23.40 -15.78
N THR A 454 22.94 22.88 -14.86
CA THR A 454 23.96 23.61 -14.11
C THR A 454 24.90 24.39 -15.02
N GLY A 455 25.38 23.77 -16.11
CA GLY A 455 26.32 24.39 -17.05
C GLY A 455 25.71 25.53 -17.87
N LEU A 456 24.49 25.35 -18.38
CA LEU A 456 23.79 26.42 -19.11
C LEU A 456 23.36 27.57 -18.19
N GLU A 457 22.95 27.27 -16.96
CA GLU A 457 22.58 28.25 -15.94
C GLU A 457 23.78 29.10 -15.48
N TYR A 458 24.95 28.46 -15.33
CA TYR A 458 26.22 29.15 -15.12
C TYR A 458 26.53 30.11 -16.29
N ALA A 459 26.56 29.60 -17.52
CA ALA A 459 26.93 30.41 -18.70
C ALA A 459 25.97 31.59 -18.94
N LEU A 460 24.66 31.39 -18.72
CA LEU A 460 23.65 32.45 -18.79
C LEU A 460 23.84 33.52 -17.71
N SER A 461 24.22 33.13 -16.49
CA SER A 461 24.44 34.09 -15.38
C SER A 461 25.57 35.08 -15.68
N PHE A 462 26.60 34.66 -16.42
CA PHE A 462 27.66 35.54 -16.95
C PHE A 462 27.36 36.15 -18.33
N LYS A 463 26.28 35.71 -18.99
CA LYS A 463 25.96 36.01 -20.40
C LYS A 463 27.08 35.64 -21.38
N ASP A 464 27.86 34.61 -21.04
CA ASP A 464 28.90 34.08 -21.91
C ASP A 464 28.29 33.07 -22.88
N TYR A 465 27.83 33.58 -24.01
CA TYR A 465 27.26 32.77 -25.08
C TYR A 465 28.29 31.85 -25.77
N ASN A 466 29.59 32.12 -25.65
CA ASN A 466 30.64 31.23 -26.17
C ASN A 466 30.81 30.02 -25.23
N LEU A 467 30.80 30.25 -23.91
CA LEU A 467 30.78 29.19 -22.92
C LEU A 467 29.47 28.38 -23.01
N PHE A 468 28.32 29.04 -23.20
CA PHE A 468 27.03 28.38 -23.43
C PHE A 468 27.09 27.42 -24.63
N ASN A 469 27.58 27.89 -25.79
CA ASN A 469 27.75 27.05 -26.97
C ASN A 469 28.77 25.91 -26.74
N SER A 470 29.87 26.20 -26.03
CA SER A 470 30.89 25.19 -25.68
C SER A 470 30.32 24.10 -24.79
N ILE A 471 29.55 24.45 -23.77
CA ILE A 471 28.86 23.51 -22.87
C ILE A 471 27.83 22.70 -23.65
N LEU A 472 26.94 23.36 -24.42
CA LEU A 472 25.93 22.71 -25.26
C LEU A 472 26.56 21.74 -26.28
N SER A 473 27.78 22.01 -26.75
CA SER A 473 28.47 21.16 -27.74
C SER A 473 28.71 19.72 -27.25
N PHE A 474 28.81 19.49 -25.93
CA PHE A 474 29.04 18.18 -25.33
C PHE A 474 27.78 17.31 -25.22
N PHE A 475 26.59 17.86 -25.41
CA PHE A 475 25.31 17.17 -25.19
C PHE A 475 24.55 16.96 -26.52
N THR A 476 23.57 16.07 -26.51
CA THR A 476 22.69 15.80 -27.65
C THR A 476 21.45 16.69 -27.67
N GLN A 477 20.71 16.66 -28.78
CA GLN A 477 19.44 17.38 -28.90
C GLN A 477 18.40 16.84 -27.91
N GLU A 478 18.37 15.53 -27.71
CA GLU A 478 17.51 14.84 -26.74
C GLU A 478 17.83 15.27 -25.30
N GLU A 479 19.10 15.25 -24.90
CA GLU A 479 19.55 15.74 -23.58
C GLU A 479 19.16 17.21 -23.34
N PHE A 480 19.15 18.04 -24.39
CA PHE A 480 18.66 19.41 -24.31
C PHE A 480 17.13 19.51 -24.16
N PHE A 481 16.34 18.71 -24.90
CA PHE A 481 14.89 18.71 -24.71
C PHE A 481 14.47 18.10 -23.35
N GLU A 482 15.25 17.18 -22.76
CA GLU A 482 15.05 16.75 -21.37
C GLU A 482 15.20 17.89 -20.33
N LEU A 483 15.83 19.03 -20.70
CA LEU A 483 15.86 20.22 -19.85
C LEU A 483 14.47 20.83 -19.65
N HIS A 484 13.59 20.76 -20.66
CA HIS A 484 12.18 21.21 -20.53
C HIS A 484 11.41 20.38 -19.47
N GLN A 485 11.92 19.19 -19.15
CA GLN A 485 11.33 18.28 -18.16
C GLN A 485 11.96 18.47 -16.78
N SER A 486 13.28 18.59 -16.70
CA SER A 486 14.02 18.70 -15.43
C SER A 486 14.03 20.11 -14.84
N ASN A 487 14.13 21.17 -15.66
CA ASN A 487 14.07 22.57 -15.21
C ASN A 487 13.32 23.47 -16.21
N LYS A 488 11.98 23.51 -16.11
CA LYS A 488 11.11 24.36 -16.95
C LYS A 488 11.49 25.85 -16.89
N ALA A 489 11.92 26.36 -15.74
CA ALA A 489 12.24 27.78 -15.57
C ALA A 489 13.48 28.18 -16.39
N LEU A 490 14.56 27.41 -16.25
CA LEU A 490 15.78 27.60 -17.05
C LEU A 490 15.52 27.36 -18.54
N PHE A 491 14.74 26.34 -18.91
CA PHE A 491 14.38 26.10 -20.31
C PHE A 491 13.63 27.28 -20.95
N LEU A 492 12.70 27.92 -20.23
CA LEU A 492 12.02 29.12 -20.72
C LEU A 492 12.97 30.33 -20.82
N LYS A 493 13.84 30.54 -19.82
CA LYS A 493 14.89 31.59 -19.85
C LYS A 493 15.82 31.45 -21.06
N ILE A 494 16.17 30.21 -21.44
CA ILE A 494 16.98 29.90 -22.63
C ILE A 494 16.30 30.28 -23.96
N LEU A 495 14.96 30.28 -24.02
CA LEU A 495 14.20 30.58 -25.25
C LEU A 495 13.79 32.06 -25.37
N ASP A 496 13.64 32.76 -24.25
CA ASP A 496 13.43 34.21 -24.19
C ASP A 496 14.69 34.99 -24.61
N GLU A 497 15.88 34.48 -24.26
CA GLU A 497 17.14 35.04 -24.74
C GLU A 497 17.42 34.68 -26.22
N SER A 498 17.22 35.67 -27.09
CA SER A 498 17.49 35.61 -28.54
C SER A 498 18.88 35.04 -28.93
N PRO A 499 20.00 35.37 -28.24
CA PRO A 499 21.31 34.78 -28.56
C PRO A 499 21.37 33.27 -28.34
N THR A 500 20.80 32.75 -27.25
CA THR A 500 20.80 31.31 -26.96
C THR A 500 19.86 30.55 -27.88
N ARG A 501 18.68 31.10 -28.20
CA ARG A 501 17.79 30.55 -29.25
C ARG A 501 18.51 30.45 -30.61
N THR A 502 19.29 31.48 -30.98
CA THR A 502 20.09 31.50 -32.21
C THR A 502 21.19 30.41 -32.21
N ILE A 503 21.89 30.23 -31.08
CA ILE A 503 22.90 29.17 -30.93
C ILE A 503 22.27 27.78 -31.09
N ILE A 504 21.14 27.52 -30.41
CA ILE A 504 20.45 26.23 -30.47
C ILE A 504 20.02 25.90 -31.91
N LEU A 505 19.40 26.85 -32.62
CA LEU A 505 18.99 26.66 -34.01
C LEU A 505 20.18 26.50 -34.97
N SER A 506 21.32 27.16 -34.70
CA SER A 506 22.56 26.96 -35.48
C SER A 506 23.19 25.57 -35.27
N ARG A 507 22.93 24.94 -34.10
CA ARG A 507 23.46 23.63 -33.71
C ARG A 507 22.54 22.48 -34.14
N TRP A 508 21.23 22.71 -34.12
CA TRP A 508 20.16 21.77 -34.46
C TRP A 508 19.03 22.50 -35.23
N PRO A 509 19.13 22.68 -36.56
CA PRO A 509 18.11 23.39 -37.34
C PRO A 509 16.72 22.77 -37.21
N ASP A 510 16.63 21.44 -37.18
CA ASP A 510 15.37 20.69 -37.03
C ASP A 510 14.70 20.87 -35.66
N ALA A 511 15.34 21.57 -34.71
CA ALA A 511 14.75 21.92 -33.42
C ALA A 511 13.72 23.07 -33.50
N GLU A 512 13.64 23.81 -34.62
CA GLU A 512 12.75 24.98 -34.74
C GLU A 512 11.27 24.66 -34.48
N LYS A 513 10.74 23.59 -35.10
CA LYS A 513 9.34 23.18 -34.90
C LYS A 513 9.11 22.62 -33.48
N PRO A 514 9.90 21.66 -32.95
CA PRO A 514 9.76 21.21 -31.56
C PRO A 514 9.84 22.32 -30.51
N LEU A 515 10.74 23.31 -30.68
CA LEU A 515 10.83 24.48 -29.81
C LEU A 515 9.54 25.32 -29.85
N SER A 516 9.10 25.68 -31.04
CA SER A 516 7.89 26.49 -31.23
C SER A 516 6.63 25.78 -30.71
N ASN A 517 6.58 24.45 -30.85
CA ASN A 517 5.49 23.63 -30.33
C ASN A 517 5.49 23.57 -28.79
N LEU A 518 6.65 23.48 -28.14
CA LEU A 518 6.76 23.57 -26.68
C LEU A 518 6.41 24.98 -26.15
N GLU A 519 6.89 26.02 -26.82
CA GLU A 519 6.60 27.43 -26.51
C GLU A 519 5.09 27.71 -26.56
N MET A 520 4.42 27.35 -27.66
CA MET A 520 2.96 27.46 -27.78
C MET A 520 2.21 26.55 -26.79
N ARG A 521 2.71 25.34 -26.49
CA ARG A 521 2.12 24.47 -25.45
C ARG A 521 2.14 25.16 -24.08
N TYR A 522 3.22 25.86 -23.72
CA TYR A 522 3.31 26.57 -22.45
C TYR A 522 2.36 27.78 -22.39
N LEU A 523 2.28 28.57 -23.46
CA LEU A 523 1.31 29.69 -23.56
C LEU A 523 -0.14 29.19 -23.43
N LEU A 524 -0.48 28.05 -24.05
CA LEU A 524 -1.79 27.42 -23.89
C LEU A 524 -2.05 26.88 -22.47
N GLU A 525 -1.02 26.36 -21.79
CA GLU A 525 -1.11 25.87 -20.41
C GLU A 525 -1.41 27.00 -19.41
N GLU A 526 -0.82 28.17 -19.62
CA GLU A 526 -1.02 29.39 -18.84
C GLU A 526 -2.37 30.06 -19.15
N ALA A 527 -2.70 30.27 -20.43
CA ALA A 527 -4.00 30.80 -20.85
C ALA A 527 -5.18 29.93 -20.41
N ALA A 528 -5.00 28.60 -20.33
CA ALA A 528 -6.01 27.69 -19.81
C ALA A 528 -6.17 27.73 -18.27
N PHE A 529 -5.18 28.26 -17.54
CA PHE A 529 -5.27 28.55 -16.11
C PHE A 529 -5.97 29.90 -15.86
N HIS A 530 -5.56 30.96 -16.55
CA HIS A 530 -6.10 32.32 -16.37
C HIS A 530 -7.45 32.55 -17.08
N GLY A 531 -7.77 31.78 -18.13
CA GLY A 531 -9.08 31.75 -18.79
C GLY A 531 -9.35 32.86 -19.81
N SER A 532 -8.51 33.90 -19.85
CA SER A 532 -8.40 34.84 -20.97
C SER A 532 -7.58 34.24 -22.11
N GLU A 533 -7.76 34.76 -23.33
CA GLU A 533 -6.93 34.54 -24.53
C GLU A 533 -6.80 33.11 -25.09
N LEU A 534 -7.15 32.05 -24.35
CA LEU A 534 -7.04 30.65 -24.78
C LEU A 534 -7.70 30.38 -26.14
N GLU A 535 -8.88 30.94 -26.42
CA GLU A 535 -9.53 30.75 -27.73
C GLU A 535 -8.77 31.45 -28.86
N ALA A 536 -8.20 32.64 -28.62
CA ALA A 536 -7.39 33.35 -29.61
C ALA A 536 -6.06 32.64 -29.90
N LEU A 537 -5.38 32.14 -28.86
CA LEU A 537 -4.14 31.37 -28.99
C LEU A 537 -4.36 30.03 -29.71
N LEU A 538 -5.46 29.33 -29.44
CA LEU A 538 -5.82 28.12 -30.19
C LEU A 538 -6.15 28.45 -31.65
N ASP A 539 -6.83 29.57 -31.91
CA ASP A 539 -7.20 29.96 -33.26
C ASP A 539 -6.03 30.56 -34.08
N SER A 540 -4.96 31.03 -33.43
CA SER A 540 -3.71 31.40 -34.11
C SER A 540 -2.84 30.21 -34.54
N ILE A 541 -3.06 29.01 -33.98
CA ILE A 541 -2.32 27.79 -34.35
C ILE A 541 -2.95 27.16 -35.60
N LEU A 542 -2.11 26.81 -36.58
CA LEU A 542 -2.49 26.08 -37.80
C LEU A 542 -3.15 24.74 -37.43
N LEU A 543 -4.23 24.38 -38.13
CA LEU A 543 -5.09 23.24 -37.77
C LEU A 543 -4.29 21.92 -37.63
N GLU A 544 -3.33 21.71 -38.53
CA GLU A 544 -2.46 20.52 -38.59
C GLU A 544 -1.46 20.41 -37.42
N ASP A 545 -1.03 21.51 -36.82
CA ASP A 545 -0.10 21.51 -35.68
C ASP A 545 -0.81 21.37 -34.32
N ARG A 546 -2.13 21.63 -34.27
CA ARG A 546 -2.89 21.64 -33.00
C ARG A 546 -2.79 20.32 -32.25
N LEU A 547 -2.90 19.19 -32.94
CA LEU A 547 -2.82 17.88 -32.30
C LEU A 547 -1.42 17.62 -31.72
N GLU A 548 -0.36 17.98 -32.44
CA GLU A 548 1.03 17.84 -32.01
C GLU A 548 1.30 18.67 -30.74
N ILE A 549 0.93 19.95 -30.74
CA ILE A 549 1.08 20.86 -29.59
C ILE A 549 0.24 20.38 -28.38
N ILE A 550 -1.01 19.96 -28.60
CA ILE A 550 -1.90 19.50 -27.53
C ILE A 550 -1.43 18.17 -26.92
N THR A 551 -0.83 17.28 -27.71
CA THR A 551 -0.30 15.98 -27.25
C THR A 551 1.14 16.02 -26.75
N THR A 552 1.87 17.12 -26.99
CA THR A 552 3.22 17.34 -26.46
C THR A 552 3.21 17.24 -24.93
N LYS A 553 4.11 16.42 -24.39
CA LYS A 553 4.13 15.99 -22.98
C LYS A 553 5.02 16.91 -22.13
N ASN A 554 4.69 17.09 -20.84
CA ASN A 554 5.60 17.68 -19.86
C ASN A 554 6.45 16.59 -19.13
N SER A 555 7.19 16.99 -18.09
CA SER A 555 8.02 16.12 -17.23
C SER A 555 7.30 14.97 -16.54
N ARG A 556 5.97 15.03 -16.41
CA ARG A 556 5.11 13.97 -15.86
C ARG A 556 4.48 13.11 -16.95
N GLY A 557 4.89 13.29 -18.21
CA GLY A 557 4.24 12.73 -19.39
C GLY A 557 2.90 13.41 -19.75
N GLU A 558 2.51 14.46 -19.04
CA GLU A 558 1.18 15.05 -19.14
C GLU A 558 1.06 15.91 -20.41
N THR A 559 0.15 15.50 -21.30
CA THR A 559 -0.33 16.34 -22.41
C THR A 559 -1.04 17.59 -21.88
N LEU A 560 -1.29 18.60 -22.72
CA LEU A 560 -2.02 19.81 -22.30
C LEU A 560 -3.39 19.47 -21.66
N LEU A 561 -4.09 18.45 -22.18
CA LEU A 561 -5.38 18.02 -21.64
C LEU A 561 -5.29 17.37 -20.26
N HIS A 562 -4.11 16.88 -19.83
CA HIS A 562 -3.90 16.39 -18.47
C HIS A 562 -3.70 17.55 -17.48
N SER A 563 -2.82 18.51 -17.82
CA SER A 563 -2.37 19.57 -16.88
C SER A 563 -3.40 20.67 -16.66
N VAL A 564 -4.23 20.98 -17.66
CA VAL A 564 -5.32 21.95 -17.54
C VAL A 564 -6.35 21.48 -16.51
N SER A 565 -6.48 22.17 -15.37
CA SER A 565 -7.44 21.82 -14.31
C SER A 565 -8.89 22.21 -14.64
N ASN A 566 -9.08 23.23 -15.47
CA ASN A 566 -10.37 23.85 -15.77
C ASN A 566 -11.18 23.05 -16.82
N PRO A 567 -12.36 22.48 -16.49
CA PRO A 567 -13.17 21.71 -17.45
C PRO A 567 -13.65 22.52 -18.65
N ARG A 568 -13.88 23.84 -18.50
CA ARG A 568 -14.26 24.73 -19.61
C ARG A 568 -13.12 24.88 -20.61
N ALA A 569 -11.89 25.03 -20.12
CA ALA A 569 -10.69 25.12 -20.97
C ALA A 569 -10.45 23.81 -21.73
N ARG A 570 -10.58 22.63 -21.07
CA ARG A 570 -10.50 21.33 -21.76
C ARG A 570 -11.53 21.21 -22.90
N ARG A 571 -12.78 21.63 -22.68
CA ARG A 571 -13.82 21.65 -23.73
C ARG A 571 -13.47 22.59 -24.88
N ILE A 572 -12.90 23.75 -24.60
CA ILE A 572 -12.44 24.72 -25.61
C ILE A 572 -11.34 24.10 -26.48
N ILE A 573 -10.31 23.54 -25.86
CA ILE A 573 -9.17 22.88 -26.53
C ILE A 573 -9.67 21.75 -27.44
N LEU A 574 -10.51 20.85 -26.92
CA LEU A 574 -11.08 19.74 -27.69
C LEU A 574 -11.98 20.20 -28.85
N ASN A 575 -12.80 21.24 -28.64
CA ASN A 575 -13.66 21.76 -29.70
C ASN A 575 -12.88 22.40 -30.87
N ARG A 576 -11.64 22.85 -30.64
CA ARG A 576 -10.74 23.38 -31.68
C ARG A 576 -9.92 22.30 -32.40
N LEU A 577 -10.07 21.03 -32.02
CA LEU A 577 -9.57 19.85 -32.75
C LEU A 577 -10.67 19.21 -33.64
N PRO A 578 -10.31 18.62 -34.80
CA PRO A 578 -11.13 17.68 -35.56
C PRO A 578 -11.62 16.48 -34.74
N ALA A 579 -12.78 15.92 -35.10
CA ALA A 579 -13.48 14.93 -34.28
C ALA A 579 -12.72 13.60 -34.09
N ASN A 580 -11.97 13.18 -35.11
CA ASN A 580 -11.03 12.07 -35.08
C ASN A 580 -9.82 12.35 -34.16
N GLU A 581 -9.24 13.55 -34.26
CA GLU A 581 -8.02 13.92 -33.52
C GLU A 581 -8.26 14.07 -32.01
N ARG A 582 -9.48 14.46 -31.61
CA ARG A 582 -9.91 14.46 -30.20
C ARG A 582 -9.76 13.08 -29.55
N VAL A 583 -9.95 11.99 -30.29
CA VAL A 583 -9.81 10.62 -29.79
C VAL A 583 -8.33 10.35 -29.48
N THR A 584 -7.43 10.65 -30.40
CA THR A 584 -5.97 10.55 -30.19
C THR A 584 -5.51 11.40 -29.00
N ALA A 585 -5.97 12.65 -28.90
CA ALA A 585 -5.64 13.55 -27.80
C ALA A 585 -6.13 13.07 -26.42
N ILE A 586 -7.24 12.32 -26.39
CA ILE A 586 -7.84 11.73 -25.17
C ILE A 586 -7.30 10.32 -24.86
N LEU A 587 -6.79 9.58 -25.84
CA LEU A 587 -6.17 8.27 -25.62
C LEU A 587 -4.66 8.35 -25.29
N THR A 588 -4.00 9.47 -25.60
CA THR A 588 -2.58 9.69 -25.28
C THR A 588 -2.33 9.62 -23.76
N GLN A 589 -1.38 8.79 -23.31
CA GLN A 589 -1.13 8.52 -21.89
C GLN A 589 0.07 9.29 -21.30
N ASP A 590 0.01 9.56 -19.99
CA ASP A 590 1.11 10.05 -19.14
C ASP A 590 2.16 8.95 -18.84
N THR A 591 3.24 9.26 -18.10
CA THR A 591 4.25 8.25 -17.72
C THR A 591 3.76 7.19 -16.73
N LYS A 592 2.52 7.32 -16.23
CA LYS A 592 1.88 6.40 -15.27
C LYS A 592 0.77 5.56 -15.94
N GLY A 593 0.58 5.66 -17.25
CA GLY A 593 -0.48 4.96 -17.98
C GLY A 593 -1.90 5.43 -17.64
N ASN A 594 -2.04 6.70 -17.25
CA ASN A 594 -3.31 7.43 -17.19
C ASN A 594 -3.50 8.20 -18.49
N ASN A 595 -4.74 8.54 -18.84
CA ASN A 595 -5.03 9.51 -19.89
C ASN A 595 -5.74 10.75 -19.30
N PRO A 596 -6.06 11.80 -20.08
CA PRO A 596 -6.65 13.04 -19.55
C PRO A 596 -7.95 12.85 -18.75
N LEU A 597 -8.68 11.76 -18.94
CA LEU A 597 -9.93 11.49 -18.23
C LEU A 597 -9.74 10.67 -16.94
N SER A 598 -8.66 9.89 -16.81
CA SER A 598 -8.45 8.97 -15.68
C SER A 598 -8.43 9.64 -14.31
N SER A 599 -8.00 10.90 -14.22
CA SER A 599 -7.93 11.69 -12.98
C SER A 599 -9.16 12.57 -12.73
N LEU A 600 -10.13 12.62 -13.66
CA LEU A 600 -11.29 13.52 -13.55
C LEU A 600 -12.37 12.99 -12.60
N ARG A 601 -13.14 13.95 -12.04
CA ARG A 601 -14.51 13.66 -11.60
C ARG A 601 -15.33 13.16 -12.78
N ILE A 602 -16.08 12.09 -12.54
CA ILE A 602 -16.84 11.37 -13.57
C ILE A 602 -17.85 12.26 -14.30
N ASP A 603 -18.43 13.24 -13.62
CA ASP A 603 -19.31 14.27 -14.18
C ASP A 603 -18.63 15.08 -15.30
N ASN A 604 -17.38 15.51 -15.06
CA ASN A 604 -16.57 16.25 -16.03
C ASN A 604 -16.10 15.35 -17.19
N ALA A 605 -15.83 14.07 -16.90
CA ALA A 605 -15.46 13.09 -17.92
C ALA A 605 -16.64 12.80 -18.88
N ILE A 606 -17.87 12.70 -18.35
CA ILE A 606 -19.09 12.54 -19.16
C ILE A 606 -19.31 13.75 -20.10
N GLU A 607 -19.10 14.97 -19.63
CA GLU A 607 -19.18 16.17 -20.49
C GLU A 607 -18.11 16.18 -21.59
N ILE A 608 -16.92 15.65 -21.35
CA ILE A 608 -15.89 15.50 -22.39
C ILE A 608 -16.25 14.37 -23.38
N LEU A 609 -16.69 13.21 -22.90
CA LEU A 609 -17.07 12.06 -23.75
C LEU A 609 -18.16 12.43 -24.76
N LYS A 610 -19.08 13.34 -24.42
CA LYS A 610 -20.10 13.89 -25.33
C LYS A 610 -19.51 14.64 -26.55
N LEU A 611 -18.29 15.15 -26.46
CA LEU A 611 -17.60 15.89 -27.54
C LEU A 611 -16.91 14.96 -28.56
N LEU A 612 -16.88 13.65 -28.27
CA LEU A 612 -16.15 12.62 -29.02
C LEU A 612 -17.12 11.80 -29.89
N PRO A 613 -16.63 11.18 -30.99
CA PRO A 613 -17.43 10.26 -31.81
C PRO A 613 -18.08 9.16 -30.96
N GLN A 614 -19.35 8.86 -31.23
CA GLN A 614 -20.13 8.00 -30.33
C GLN A 614 -19.61 6.55 -30.28
N GLU A 615 -19.05 6.06 -31.39
CA GLU A 615 -18.49 4.71 -31.56
C GLU A 615 -17.17 4.49 -30.79
N GLU A 616 -16.39 5.55 -30.56
CA GLU A 616 -15.12 5.46 -29.82
C GLU A 616 -15.28 5.59 -28.30
N ARG A 617 -16.46 5.95 -27.81
CA ARG A 617 -16.69 6.23 -26.38
C ARG A 617 -16.42 5.02 -25.49
N LEU A 618 -16.75 3.80 -25.92
CA LEU A 618 -16.50 2.58 -25.14
C LEU A 618 -15.01 2.33 -24.94
N ASN A 619 -14.25 2.32 -26.05
CA ASN A 619 -12.80 2.20 -26.09
C ASN A 619 -12.14 3.21 -25.14
N ILE A 620 -12.56 4.47 -25.22
CA ILE A 620 -12.07 5.54 -24.36
C ILE A 620 -12.43 5.33 -22.88
N ILE A 621 -13.65 4.92 -22.53
CA ILE A 621 -14.06 4.66 -21.13
C ILE A 621 -13.20 3.56 -20.50
N GLU A 622 -12.95 2.47 -21.24
CA GLU A 622 -12.13 1.35 -20.79
C GLU A 622 -10.66 1.76 -20.64
N ALA A 623 -10.07 2.39 -21.66
CA ALA A 623 -8.70 2.90 -21.63
C ALA A 623 -8.45 3.94 -20.53
N SER A 624 -9.45 4.78 -20.25
CA SER A 624 -9.42 5.79 -19.19
C SER A 624 -9.57 5.21 -17.78
N LYS A 625 -9.93 3.92 -17.64
CA LYS A 625 -10.29 3.26 -16.36
C LYS A 625 -11.47 3.95 -15.65
N LEU A 626 -12.40 4.57 -16.41
CA LEU A 626 -13.59 5.27 -15.92
C LEU A 626 -14.71 4.32 -15.45
N LEU A 627 -14.34 3.18 -14.85
CA LEU A 627 -15.28 2.11 -14.55
C LEU A 627 -16.37 2.59 -13.57
N PRO A 628 -17.66 2.42 -13.89
CA PRO A 628 -18.77 3.05 -13.15
C PRO A 628 -19.11 2.38 -11.80
N THR A 629 -18.15 1.70 -11.17
CA THR A 629 -18.34 1.01 -9.88
C THR A 629 -18.55 1.97 -8.71
N LYS A 630 -18.16 3.25 -8.84
CA LYS A 630 -18.20 4.24 -7.74
C LYS A 630 -19.60 4.71 -7.33
N THR A 631 -20.53 4.94 -8.27
CA THR A 631 -21.93 5.30 -7.94
C THR A 631 -22.92 4.80 -9.01
N ILE A 632 -24.18 4.62 -8.62
CA ILE A 632 -25.26 4.31 -9.58
C ILE A 632 -25.47 5.45 -10.61
N PHE A 633 -25.47 6.70 -10.15
CA PHE A 633 -25.73 7.87 -10.99
C PHE A 633 -24.71 8.03 -12.12
N SER A 634 -23.43 7.74 -11.84
CA SER A 634 -22.40 7.73 -12.87
C SER A 634 -22.50 6.53 -13.82
N THR A 635 -22.97 5.38 -13.34
CA THR A 635 -23.29 4.21 -14.19
C THR A 635 -24.35 4.59 -15.24
N ILE A 636 -25.49 5.09 -14.78
CA ILE A 636 -26.62 5.51 -15.62
C ILE A 636 -26.19 6.59 -16.63
N SER A 637 -25.41 7.57 -16.18
CA SER A 637 -24.99 8.70 -17.01
C SER A 637 -23.97 8.30 -18.10
N ILE A 638 -23.14 7.27 -17.85
CA ILE A 638 -22.25 6.70 -18.86
C ILE A 638 -23.02 5.85 -19.88
N LEU A 639 -23.94 4.98 -19.43
CA LEU A 639 -24.72 4.14 -20.34
C LEU A 639 -25.64 4.96 -21.28
N LYS A 640 -26.11 6.13 -20.82
CA LYS A 640 -26.90 7.08 -21.62
C LYS A 640 -26.13 7.81 -22.74
N ILE A 641 -24.79 7.76 -22.78
CA ILE A 641 -23.99 8.40 -23.84
C ILE A 641 -23.33 7.40 -24.81
N LEU A 642 -23.53 6.10 -24.59
CA LEU A 642 -23.00 5.02 -25.42
C LEU A 642 -24.00 4.51 -26.46
N PRO A 643 -23.54 3.89 -27.57
CA PRO A 643 -24.38 3.02 -28.40
C PRO A 643 -25.08 1.91 -27.60
N ALA A 644 -26.21 1.43 -28.10
CA ALA A 644 -26.94 0.28 -27.55
C ALA A 644 -26.04 -0.94 -27.29
N GLN A 645 -25.25 -1.31 -28.29
CA GLN A 645 -24.36 -2.47 -28.26
C GLN A 645 -23.18 -2.29 -27.30
N ASP A 646 -22.73 -1.04 -27.12
CA ASP A 646 -21.61 -0.71 -26.23
C ASP A 646 -22.04 -0.67 -24.78
N SER A 647 -23.22 -0.12 -24.49
CA SER A 647 -23.85 -0.22 -23.17
C SER A 647 -24.05 -1.67 -22.75
N LEU A 648 -24.54 -2.52 -23.66
CA LEU A 648 -24.62 -3.97 -23.47
C LEU A 648 -23.24 -4.60 -23.21
N THR A 649 -22.21 -4.19 -23.94
CA THR A 649 -20.84 -4.70 -23.82
C THR A 649 -20.21 -4.33 -22.47
N LEU A 650 -20.25 -3.05 -22.09
CA LEU A 650 -19.71 -2.52 -20.83
C LEU A 650 -20.37 -3.19 -19.61
N VAL A 651 -21.70 -3.33 -19.64
CA VAL A 651 -22.50 -3.96 -18.57
C VAL A 651 -22.10 -5.41 -18.34
N ASN A 652 -21.93 -6.18 -19.42
CA ASN A 652 -21.52 -7.58 -19.35
C ASN A 652 -20.03 -7.73 -18.96
N ARG A 653 -19.14 -6.95 -19.59
CA ARG A 653 -17.68 -7.07 -19.42
C ARG A 653 -17.22 -6.70 -18.01
N HIS A 654 -17.88 -5.74 -17.38
CA HIS A 654 -17.56 -5.29 -16.01
C HIS A 654 -18.56 -5.74 -14.95
N ASN A 655 -19.48 -6.67 -15.29
CA ASN A 655 -20.45 -7.27 -14.36
C ASN A 655 -21.20 -6.21 -13.52
N LEU A 656 -21.62 -5.10 -14.17
CA LEU A 656 -22.06 -3.86 -13.51
C LEU A 656 -23.33 -3.99 -12.68
N LEU A 657 -24.01 -5.13 -12.78
CA LEU A 657 -25.27 -5.47 -12.13
C LEU A 657 -25.07 -6.35 -10.88
N SER A 658 -23.89 -6.96 -10.69
CA SER A 658 -23.63 -7.81 -9.52
C SER A 658 -23.67 -7.03 -8.21
N GLY A 659 -24.26 -7.64 -7.17
CA GLY A 659 -24.24 -7.12 -5.79
C GLY A 659 -25.04 -5.84 -5.54
N ARG A 660 -25.83 -5.34 -6.50
CA ARG A 660 -26.67 -4.16 -6.32
C ARG A 660 -28.06 -4.49 -5.79
N ASP A 661 -28.66 -3.51 -5.11
CA ASP A 661 -30.07 -3.50 -4.71
C ASP A 661 -31.04 -3.33 -5.89
N ALA A 662 -32.34 -3.44 -5.59
CA ALA A 662 -33.44 -3.40 -6.54
C ALA A 662 -33.45 -2.16 -7.43
N THR A 663 -33.54 -0.99 -6.81
CA THR A 663 -33.66 0.30 -7.51
C THR A 663 -32.45 0.55 -8.39
N ASN A 664 -31.25 0.21 -7.91
CA ASN A 664 -30.01 0.35 -8.68
C ASN A 664 -29.89 -0.67 -9.85
N LEU A 665 -30.45 -1.87 -9.73
CA LEU A 665 -30.55 -2.84 -10.83
C LEU A 665 -31.51 -2.35 -11.92
N VAL A 666 -32.72 -1.98 -11.51
CA VAL A 666 -33.80 -1.51 -12.39
C VAL A 666 -33.35 -0.28 -13.18
N SER A 667 -32.82 0.73 -12.50
CA SER A 667 -32.34 1.96 -13.16
C SER A 667 -31.18 1.75 -14.13
N ILE A 668 -30.39 0.67 -14.01
CA ILE A 668 -29.41 0.28 -15.04
C ILE A 668 -30.12 -0.36 -16.22
N LEU A 669 -30.96 -1.38 -15.98
CA LEU A 669 -31.68 -2.09 -17.04
C LEU A 669 -32.53 -1.15 -17.90
N GLU A 670 -33.17 -0.15 -17.30
CA GLU A 670 -33.93 0.89 -18.01
C GLU A 670 -33.11 1.67 -19.04
N THR A 671 -31.80 1.89 -18.81
CA THR A 671 -30.92 2.57 -19.78
C THR A 671 -30.52 1.72 -20.99
N ILE A 672 -30.77 0.42 -20.94
CA ILE A 672 -30.38 -0.54 -21.97
C ILE A 672 -31.62 -0.91 -22.81
N PRO A 673 -31.53 -1.10 -24.15
CA PRO A 673 -32.69 -1.43 -24.97
C PRO A 673 -33.41 -2.70 -24.55
N ALA A 674 -34.75 -2.63 -24.45
CA ALA A 674 -35.61 -3.67 -23.86
C ALA A 674 -35.37 -5.07 -24.44
N ILE A 675 -35.21 -5.17 -25.76
CA ILE A 675 -34.94 -6.43 -26.49
C ILE A 675 -33.66 -7.17 -26.04
N THR A 676 -32.71 -6.48 -25.42
CA THR A 676 -31.46 -7.08 -24.92
C THR A 676 -31.50 -7.41 -23.42
N ARG A 677 -32.49 -6.91 -22.68
CA ARG A 677 -32.58 -7.09 -21.21
C ARG A 677 -32.74 -8.55 -20.82
N SER A 678 -33.48 -9.34 -21.61
CA SER A 678 -33.74 -10.76 -21.37
C SER A 678 -32.44 -11.56 -21.23
N ASP A 679 -31.52 -11.42 -22.18
CA ASP A 679 -30.26 -12.17 -22.17
C ASP A 679 -29.29 -11.67 -21.11
N ILE A 680 -29.28 -10.37 -20.79
CA ILE A 680 -28.51 -9.81 -19.67
C ILE A 680 -28.99 -10.43 -18.35
N ILE A 681 -30.31 -10.47 -18.13
CA ILE A 681 -30.93 -10.99 -16.90
C ILE A 681 -30.61 -12.47 -16.71
N LYS A 682 -30.76 -13.30 -17.76
CA LYS A 682 -30.38 -14.71 -17.77
C LYS A 682 -28.89 -14.91 -17.47
N LYS A 683 -28.01 -14.29 -18.28
CA LYS A 683 -26.56 -14.48 -18.23
C LYS A 683 -25.96 -14.09 -16.88
N ASN A 684 -26.45 -13.01 -16.28
CA ASN A 684 -25.96 -12.51 -14.99
C ASN A 684 -26.76 -13.04 -13.78
N ASN A 685 -27.75 -13.91 -14.00
CA ASN A 685 -28.59 -14.53 -12.96
C ASN A 685 -29.27 -13.48 -12.03
N LEU A 686 -29.76 -12.36 -12.58
CA LEU A 686 -30.16 -11.19 -11.78
C LEU A 686 -31.43 -11.40 -10.92
N LEU A 687 -32.31 -12.30 -11.34
CA LEU A 687 -33.56 -12.62 -10.64
C LEU A 687 -33.35 -13.54 -9.43
N PHE A 688 -32.11 -14.00 -9.18
CA PHE A 688 -31.79 -14.98 -8.15
C PHE A 688 -31.13 -14.32 -6.93
N ASN A 689 -31.47 -14.83 -5.75
CA ASN A 689 -30.99 -14.35 -4.44
C ASN A 689 -31.41 -12.90 -4.11
N GLN A 690 -32.42 -12.38 -4.84
CA GLN A 690 -33.02 -11.08 -4.61
C GLN A 690 -34.30 -11.21 -3.76
N ASN A 691 -34.77 -10.10 -3.16
CA ASN A 691 -36.09 -10.08 -2.54
C ASN A 691 -37.19 -10.03 -3.62
N ILE A 692 -38.42 -10.44 -3.29
CA ILE A 692 -39.48 -10.59 -4.30
C ILE A 692 -39.82 -9.28 -5.03
N THR A 693 -39.81 -8.15 -4.34
CA THR A 693 -40.11 -6.84 -4.92
C THR A 693 -39.05 -6.48 -5.96
N THR A 694 -37.77 -6.73 -5.68
CA THR A 694 -36.70 -6.61 -6.70
C THR A 694 -36.97 -7.46 -7.94
N VAL A 695 -37.39 -8.71 -7.75
CA VAL A 695 -37.63 -9.65 -8.87
C VAL A 695 -38.80 -9.16 -9.73
N VAL A 696 -39.86 -8.64 -9.10
CA VAL A 696 -41.00 -7.97 -9.76
C VAL A 696 -40.53 -6.77 -10.58
N GLU A 697 -39.84 -5.81 -9.97
CA GLU A 697 -39.39 -4.59 -10.64
C GLU A 697 -38.47 -4.91 -11.83
N ILE A 698 -37.56 -5.89 -11.70
CA ILE A 698 -36.69 -6.34 -12.80
C ILE A 698 -37.50 -6.97 -13.94
N LEU A 699 -38.48 -7.83 -13.64
CA LEU A 699 -39.37 -8.44 -14.65
C LEU A 699 -40.26 -7.39 -15.32
N GLU A 700 -40.63 -6.31 -14.64
CA GLU A 700 -41.37 -5.21 -15.26
C GLU A 700 -40.54 -4.45 -16.31
N THR A 701 -39.21 -4.41 -16.17
CA THR A 701 -38.32 -3.86 -17.23
C THR A 701 -38.31 -4.70 -18.51
N LEU A 702 -38.80 -5.95 -18.50
CA LEU A 702 -38.84 -6.81 -19.69
C LEU A 702 -40.10 -6.57 -20.55
N PRO A 703 -39.99 -6.66 -21.89
CA PRO A 703 -41.14 -6.89 -22.77
C PRO A 703 -41.97 -8.08 -22.29
N SER A 704 -43.29 -7.97 -22.37
CA SER A 704 -44.22 -8.96 -21.78
C SER A 704 -43.96 -10.40 -22.21
N GLN A 705 -43.63 -10.60 -23.49
CA GLN A 705 -43.31 -11.89 -24.09
C GLN A 705 -42.05 -12.56 -23.51
N ASP A 706 -41.06 -11.77 -23.05
CA ASP A 706 -39.75 -12.28 -22.61
C ASP A 706 -39.77 -12.70 -21.13
N ARG A 707 -40.78 -12.26 -20.37
CA ARG A 707 -40.90 -12.45 -18.92
C ARG A 707 -41.01 -13.92 -18.53
N LEU A 708 -41.74 -14.72 -19.32
CA LEU A 708 -41.86 -16.16 -19.08
C LEU A 708 -40.48 -16.82 -19.09
N GLU A 709 -39.73 -16.60 -20.18
CA GLU A 709 -38.41 -17.20 -20.38
C GLU A 709 -37.44 -16.81 -19.26
N ALA A 710 -37.50 -15.56 -18.80
CA ALA A 710 -36.70 -15.09 -17.66
C ALA A 710 -37.07 -15.78 -16.34
N VAL A 711 -38.37 -15.95 -16.02
CA VAL A 711 -38.84 -16.62 -14.78
C VAL A 711 -38.50 -18.11 -14.77
N VAL A 712 -38.62 -18.80 -15.91
CA VAL A 712 -38.35 -20.25 -16.00
C VAL A 712 -36.90 -20.59 -16.29
N SER A 713 -36.06 -19.59 -16.61
CA SER A 713 -34.61 -19.75 -16.69
C SER A 713 -34.07 -20.36 -15.39
N LYS A 714 -33.03 -21.19 -15.49
CA LYS A 714 -32.43 -21.88 -14.35
C LYS A 714 -31.03 -21.36 -14.07
N ASN A 715 -30.74 -21.12 -12.80
CA ASN A 715 -29.41 -20.74 -12.37
C ASN A 715 -28.44 -21.93 -12.41
N LYS A 716 -27.16 -21.67 -12.12
CA LYS A 716 -26.09 -22.68 -12.09
C LYS A 716 -26.28 -23.86 -11.11
N TYR A 717 -27.30 -23.82 -10.25
CA TYR A 717 -27.68 -24.90 -9.33
C TYR A 717 -28.95 -25.65 -9.78
N GLY A 718 -29.53 -25.29 -10.94
CA GLY A 718 -30.72 -25.94 -11.51
C GLY A 718 -32.06 -25.42 -11.00
N PHE A 719 -32.07 -24.45 -10.09
CA PHE A 719 -33.28 -23.78 -9.59
C PHE A 719 -33.71 -22.64 -10.52
N SER A 720 -35.01 -22.49 -10.70
CA SER A 720 -35.63 -21.34 -11.37
C SER A 720 -35.94 -20.21 -10.39
N VAL A 721 -36.36 -19.05 -10.92
CA VAL A 721 -36.83 -17.92 -10.08
C VAL A 721 -38.03 -18.36 -9.25
N PHE A 722 -38.94 -19.11 -9.89
CA PHE A 722 -40.11 -19.72 -9.29
C PHE A 722 -39.75 -20.55 -8.05
N ASP A 723 -38.75 -21.44 -8.17
CA ASP A 723 -38.29 -22.30 -7.06
C ASP A 723 -37.89 -21.51 -5.81
N GLN A 724 -37.21 -20.36 -5.96
CA GLN A 724 -36.80 -19.52 -4.82
C GLN A 724 -37.98 -18.85 -4.10
N THR A 725 -39.13 -18.71 -4.76
CA THR A 725 -40.30 -18.01 -4.20
C THR A 725 -41.29 -18.91 -3.45
N LEU A 726 -41.17 -20.23 -3.58
CA LEU A 726 -42.12 -21.21 -3.01
C LEU A 726 -42.24 -21.18 -1.49
N GLN A 727 -41.16 -20.84 -0.79
CA GLN A 727 -41.15 -20.72 0.68
C GLN A 727 -41.71 -19.38 1.20
N ASN A 728 -42.21 -18.50 0.32
CA ASN A 728 -42.54 -17.12 0.67
C ASN A 728 -43.83 -16.64 -0.01
N LYS A 729 -44.45 -15.57 0.50
CA LYS A 729 -45.71 -15.01 -0.05
C LYS A 729 -45.58 -14.39 -1.44
N GLY A 730 -44.36 -14.36 -1.98
CA GLY A 730 -44.00 -13.62 -3.18
C GLY A 730 -44.46 -14.20 -4.51
N LEU A 731 -44.70 -15.51 -4.59
CA LEU A 731 -45.01 -16.20 -5.86
C LEU A 731 -46.26 -15.65 -6.58
N LYS A 732 -47.25 -15.11 -5.85
CA LYS A 732 -48.38 -14.35 -6.42
C LYS A 732 -47.90 -13.21 -7.33
N LEU A 733 -46.94 -12.41 -6.87
CA LEU A 733 -46.51 -11.19 -7.55
C LEU A 733 -45.80 -11.52 -8.88
N ILE A 734 -45.03 -12.62 -8.91
CA ILE A 734 -44.38 -13.11 -10.15
C ILE A 734 -45.43 -13.53 -11.18
N LEU A 735 -46.50 -14.22 -10.76
CA LEU A 735 -47.59 -14.55 -11.67
C LEU A 735 -48.33 -13.30 -12.15
N GLU A 736 -48.55 -12.30 -11.29
CA GLU A 736 -49.22 -11.04 -11.69
C GLU A 736 -48.46 -10.29 -12.80
N VAL A 737 -47.12 -10.26 -12.74
CA VAL A 737 -46.23 -9.63 -13.74
C VAL A 737 -46.16 -10.43 -15.07
N LEU A 738 -46.45 -11.74 -15.03
CA LEU A 738 -46.52 -12.60 -16.21
C LEU A 738 -47.83 -12.45 -16.99
N PRO A 739 -47.80 -12.50 -18.34
CA PRO A 739 -49.00 -12.59 -19.15
C PRO A 739 -49.86 -13.81 -18.79
N VAL A 740 -51.19 -13.66 -18.86
CA VAL A 740 -52.13 -14.64 -18.28
C VAL A 740 -51.96 -16.05 -18.87
N GLN A 741 -51.74 -16.15 -20.18
CA GLN A 741 -51.51 -17.42 -20.88
C GLN A 741 -50.20 -18.11 -20.45
N ASP A 742 -49.18 -17.33 -20.07
CA ASP A 742 -47.83 -17.82 -19.78
C ASP A 742 -47.67 -18.31 -18.33
N ARG A 743 -48.59 -17.92 -17.44
CA ARG A 743 -48.56 -18.31 -16.02
C ARG A 743 -48.56 -19.82 -15.83
N TRP A 744 -49.35 -20.56 -16.62
CA TRP A 744 -49.37 -22.03 -16.54
C TRP A 744 -48.05 -22.65 -16.99
N SER A 745 -47.43 -22.12 -18.04
CA SER A 745 -46.08 -22.49 -18.48
C SER A 745 -45.05 -22.25 -17.37
N ALA A 746 -45.15 -21.13 -16.65
CA ALA A 746 -44.25 -20.82 -15.53
C ALA A 746 -44.38 -21.80 -14.35
N ILE A 747 -45.61 -22.23 -14.02
CA ILE A 747 -45.82 -23.29 -13.01
C ILE A 747 -45.30 -24.64 -13.51
N THR A 748 -45.55 -25.01 -14.76
CA THR A 748 -45.25 -26.35 -15.30
C THR A 748 -43.78 -26.63 -15.64
N CYS A 749 -42.95 -25.60 -15.85
CA CYS A 749 -41.55 -25.81 -16.20
C CYS A 749 -40.78 -26.69 -15.19
N SER A 750 -39.96 -27.60 -15.72
CA SER A 750 -39.40 -28.76 -15.01
C SER A 750 -39.01 -28.52 -13.55
N ASN A 751 -39.59 -29.31 -12.65
CA ASN A 751 -39.46 -29.30 -11.17
C ASN A 751 -40.29 -28.27 -10.40
N ASN A 752 -40.71 -27.14 -10.98
CA ASN A 752 -41.48 -26.10 -10.27
C ASN A 752 -42.77 -26.68 -9.64
N ILE A 753 -43.58 -27.40 -10.43
CA ILE A 753 -44.73 -28.19 -9.97
C ILE A 753 -44.36 -29.13 -8.81
N SER A 754 -43.23 -29.84 -8.91
CA SER A 754 -42.84 -30.83 -7.90
C SER A 754 -42.57 -30.20 -6.54
N ASN A 755 -42.07 -28.97 -6.53
CA ASN A 755 -41.74 -28.20 -5.34
C ASN A 755 -42.96 -27.43 -4.80
N CYS A 756 -43.93 -27.04 -5.64
CA CYS A 756 -45.27 -26.60 -5.22
C CYS A 756 -45.98 -27.63 -4.32
N PHE A 757 -45.77 -28.92 -4.58
CA PHE A 757 -46.48 -29.98 -3.86
C PHE A 757 -45.96 -30.28 -2.46
N ASP A 758 -44.76 -29.80 -2.11
CA ASP A 758 -44.30 -29.77 -0.71
C ASP A 758 -44.92 -28.58 0.07
N TYR A 759 -45.67 -27.68 -0.61
CA TYR A 759 -46.40 -26.53 -0.04
C TYR A 759 -47.81 -26.35 -0.66
N PRO A 760 -48.74 -27.30 -0.49
CA PRO A 760 -50.02 -27.36 -1.23
C PRO A 760 -50.93 -26.13 -1.06
N GLU A 761 -50.93 -25.48 0.11
CA GLU A 761 -51.67 -24.22 0.31
C GLU A 761 -51.23 -23.09 -0.63
N VAL A 762 -49.96 -23.11 -1.07
CA VAL A 762 -49.42 -22.10 -1.99
C VAL A 762 -50.07 -22.31 -3.35
N LEU A 763 -49.96 -23.51 -3.94
CA LEU A 763 -50.52 -23.81 -5.27
C LEU A 763 -52.03 -23.55 -5.31
N PHE A 764 -52.76 -23.92 -4.26
CA PHE A 764 -54.18 -23.59 -4.08
C PHE A 764 -54.46 -22.08 -4.23
N ARG A 765 -53.66 -21.22 -3.57
CA ARG A 765 -53.76 -19.75 -3.65
C ARG A 765 -53.33 -19.19 -5.02
N LEU A 766 -52.66 -19.96 -5.89
CA LEU A 766 -52.27 -19.54 -7.24
C LEU A 766 -53.34 -19.83 -8.32
N LEU A 767 -54.26 -20.78 -8.07
CA LEU A 767 -55.31 -21.17 -9.03
C LEU A 767 -56.14 -19.99 -9.60
N PRO A 768 -56.51 -18.95 -8.84
CA PRO A 768 -57.24 -17.80 -9.39
C PRO A 768 -56.47 -17.03 -10.47
N TYR A 769 -55.13 -17.11 -10.47
CA TYR A 769 -54.26 -16.37 -11.38
C TYR A 769 -54.02 -17.13 -12.70
N LEU A 770 -54.39 -18.41 -12.77
CA LEU A 770 -54.31 -19.25 -13.96
C LEU A 770 -55.54 -19.07 -14.89
N PRO A 771 -55.37 -19.28 -16.22
CA PRO A 771 -56.47 -19.50 -17.15
C PRO A 771 -57.39 -20.62 -16.66
N GLU A 772 -58.71 -20.47 -16.80
CA GLU A 772 -59.68 -21.39 -16.21
C GLU A 772 -59.51 -22.83 -16.72
N GLU A 773 -59.28 -22.97 -18.03
CA GLU A 773 -58.99 -24.21 -18.75
C GLU A 773 -57.76 -24.98 -18.22
N GLN A 774 -56.83 -24.29 -17.54
CA GLN A 774 -55.62 -24.89 -16.97
C GLN A 774 -55.76 -25.20 -15.47
N ARG A 775 -56.85 -24.78 -14.81
CA ARG A 775 -57.03 -25.02 -13.37
C ARG A 775 -57.23 -26.51 -13.07
N LEU A 776 -57.99 -27.26 -13.87
CA LEU A 776 -58.08 -28.72 -13.66
C LEU A 776 -56.70 -29.40 -13.79
N ASN A 777 -55.90 -28.98 -14.77
CA ASN A 777 -54.54 -29.49 -14.96
C ASN A 777 -53.63 -29.14 -13.77
N ALA A 778 -53.74 -27.93 -13.23
CA ALA A 778 -53.00 -27.50 -12.02
C ALA A 778 -53.38 -28.29 -10.76
N VAL A 779 -54.63 -28.77 -10.68
CA VAL A 779 -55.13 -29.54 -9.53
C VAL A 779 -54.82 -31.03 -9.64
N THR A 780 -54.83 -31.58 -10.85
CA THR A 780 -54.65 -33.03 -11.12
C THR A 780 -53.25 -33.44 -11.58
N CYS A 781 -52.37 -32.50 -11.93
CA CYS A 781 -50.97 -32.81 -12.21
C CYS A 781 -50.26 -33.45 -10.99
N ILE A 782 -49.23 -34.25 -11.24
CA ILE A 782 -48.53 -35.05 -10.23
C ILE A 782 -47.03 -34.71 -10.15
N ASN A 783 -46.46 -34.80 -8.94
CA ASN A 783 -45.04 -34.60 -8.66
C ASN A 783 -44.18 -35.82 -9.00
N ASN A 784 -42.87 -35.73 -8.78
CA ASN A 784 -41.94 -36.85 -8.99
C ASN A 784 -42.18 -38.06 -8.05
N LYS A 785 -42.83 -37.86 -6.89
CA LYS A 785 -43.32 -38.91 -5.98
C LYS A 785 -44.65 -39.51 -6.50
N GLY A 786 -45.29 -38.88 -7.49
CA GLY A 786 -46.60 -39.22 -8.06
C GLY A 786 -47.81 -38.69 -7.30
N LEU A 787 -47.64 -37.64 -6.48
CA LEU A 787 -48.68 -36.99 -5.67
C LEU A 787 -49.12 -35.67 -6.33
N SER A 788 -50.42 -35.39 -6.32
CA SER A 788 -51.07 -34.19 -6.87
C SER A 788 -51.39 -33.12 -5.81
N LEU A 789 -52.16 -32.10 -6.17
CA LEU A 789 -52.68 -31.13 -5.18
C LEU A 789 -53.72 -31.80 -4.27
N LEU A 790 -54.49 -32.72 -4.83
CA LEU A 790 -55.57 -33.46 -4.17
C LEU A 790 -55.05 -34.54 -3.21
N ASP A 791 -53.78 -34.93 -3.35
CA ASP A 791 -53.06 -35.76 -2.38
C ASP A 791 -52.60 -34.98 -1.14
N SER A 792 -52.46 -33.66 -1.28
CA SER A 792 -51.69 -32.83 -0.35
C SER A 792 -52.55 -31.77 0.35
N LEU A 793 -53.73 -31.41 -0.19
CA LEU A 793 -54.69 -30.53 0.48
C LEU A 793 -55.52 -31.26 1.53
N CYS A 794 -55.68 -30.62 2.69
CA CYS A 794 -56.70 -30.99 3.66
C CYS A 794 -58.11 -30.74 3.08
N ALA A 795 -59.08 -31.57 3.50
CA ALA A 795 -60.47 -31.51 3.06
C ALA A 795 -61.10 -30.10 3.16
N GLU A 796 -60.72 -29.32 4.17
CA GLU A 796 -61.20 -27.97 4.44
C GLU A 796 -61.05 -27.00 3.24
N TYR A 797 -60.05 -27.22 2.35
CA TYR A 797 -59.83 -26.38 1.18
C TYR A 797 -60.62 -26.79 -0.09
N LEU A 798 -61.27 -27.97 -0.11
CA LEU A 798 -61.89 -28.48 -1.35
C LEU A 798 -63.11 -27.67 -1.79
N GLU A 799 -63.87 -27.10 -0.86
CA GLU A 799 -65.05 -26.29 -1.20
C GLU A 799 -64.64 -25.12 -2.11
N ASP A 800 -63.63 -24.36 -1.67
CA ASP A 800 -63.09 -23.23 -2.43
C ASP A 800 -62.30 -23.70 -3.67
N LEU A 801 -61.67 -24.87 -3.61
CA LEU A 801 -61.00 -25.47 -4.78
C LEU A 801 -61.99 -25.73 -5.92
N LEU A 802 -63.15 -26.29 -5.60
CA LEU A 802 -64.22 -26.55 -6.57
C LEU A 802 -64.84 -25.24 -7.07
N LYS A 803 -65.01 -24.21 -6.23
CA LYS A 803 -65.44 -22.86 -6.68
C LYS A 803 -64.50 -22.27 -7.72
N LEU A 804 -63.19 -22.49 -7.60
CA LEU A 804 -62.18 -22.00 -8.55
C LEU A 804 -62.13 -22.82 -9.86
N LEU A 805 -62.70 -24.02 -9.90
CA LEU A 805 -62.74 -24.88 -11.07
C LEU A 805 -64.00 -24.68 -11.92
N PRO A 806 -63.90 -24.84 -13.26
CA PRO A 806 -65.06 -24.96 -14.15
C PRO A 806 -66.02 -26.06 -13.67
N GLU A 807 -67.32 -25.84 -13.79
CA GLU A 807 -68.33 -26.72 -13.16
C GLU A 807 -68.27 -28.18 -13.64
N ASN A 808 -67.95 -28.40 -14.91
CA ASN A 808 -67.78 -29.73 -15.50
C ASN A 808 -66.56 -30.48 -14.92
N ASP A 809 -65.51 -29.76 -14.54
CA ASP A 809 -64.23 -30.32 -14.09
C ASP A 809 -64.26 -30.76 -12.61
N ARG A 810 -65.20 -30.19 -11.84
CA ARG A 810 -65.38 -30.46 -10.40
C ARG A 810 -65.61 -31.94 -10.10
N PHE A 811 -66.32 -32.65 -10.97
CA PHE A 811 -66.59 -34.07 -10.76
C PHE A 811 -65.34 -34.95 -10.96
N SER A 812 -64.48 -34.59 -11.91
CA SER A 812 -63.17 -35.24 -12.12
C SER A 812 -62.28 -35.14 -10.88
N VAL A 813 -62.33 -34.00 -10.19
CA VAL A 813 -61.66 -33.80 -8.89
C VAL A 813 -62.29 -34.67 -7.79
N ILE A 814 -63.61 -34.79 -7.74
CA ILE A 814 -64.31 -35.64 -6.76
C ILE A 814 -64.06 -37.14 -6.95
N GLN A 815 -63.88 -37.59 -8.19
CA GLN A 815 -63.48 -38.96 -8.51
C GLN A 815 -61.98 -39.25 -8.26
N TYR A 816 -61.16 -38.22 -8.03
CA TYR A 816 -59.72 -38.39 -7.82
C TYR A 816 -59.43 -39.24 -6.58
N ARG A 817 -58.47 -40.16 -6.72
CA ARG A 817 -57.99 -41.03 -5.63
C ARG A 817 -56.53 -40.76 -5.34
N SER A 818 -56.23 -40.49 -4.08
CA SER A 818 -54.88 -40.15 -3.64
C SER A 818 -53.93 -41.36 -3.73
N LYS A 819 -52.68 -41.15 -4.13
CA LYS A 819 -51.66 -42.19 -4.28
C LYS A 819 -51.19 -42.69 -2.91
N GLY A 820 -51.58 -43.93 -2.59
CA GLY A 820 -51.47 -44.50 -1.24
C GLY A 820 -52.80 -44.54 -0.49
N SER A 821 -53.88 -44.15 -1.16
CA SER A 821 -55.23 -44.03 -0.63
C SER A 821 -56.23 -44.58 -1.66
N ASP A 822 -56.86 -45.73 -1.39
CA ASP A 822 -57.93 -46.23 -2.27
C ASP A 822 -59.22 -45.35 -2.23
N TYR A 823 -59.20 -44.31 -1.40
CA TYR A 823 -60.26 -43.32 -1.17
C TYR A 823 -60.41 -42.31 -2.32
N PRO A 824 -61.64 -42.03 -2.78
CA PRO A 824 -61.99 -40.79 -3.48
C PRO A 824 -61.90 -39.60 -2.51
N ILE A 825 -61.46 -38.42 -2.96
CA ILE A 825 -61.27 -37.26 -2.07
C ILE A 825 -62.52 -36.87 -1.26
N LEU A 826 -63.71 -37.13 -1.80
CA LEU A 826 -64.99 -36.87 -1.13
C LEU A 826 -65.18 -37.65 0.19
N SER A 827 -64.50 -38.79 0.39
CA SER A 827 -64.59 -39.52 1.66
C SER A 827 -63.70 -38.94 2.77
N LEU A 828 -62.91 -37.90 2.50
CA LEU A 828 -62.16 -37.17 3.53
C LEU A 828 -63.07 -36.22 4.37
N PHE A 829 -64.32 -36.00 3.93
CA PHE A 829 -65.25 -35.04 4.52
C PHE A 829 -66.03 -35.64 5.69
N LYS A 830 -65.46 -35.50 6.89
CA LYS A 830 -66.15 -35.83 8.14
C LYS A 830 -67.27 -34.84 8.48
N ASN A 831 -67.09 -33.57 8.09
CA ASN A 831 -68.03 -32.48 8.38
C ASN A 831 -69.29 -32.54 7.47
N PRO A 832 -70.51 -32.54 8.05
CA PRO A 832 -71.78 -32.62 7.31
C PRO A 832 -71.98 -31.48 6.32
N HIS A 833 -71.70 -30.27 6.76
CA HIS A 833 -72.01 -29.04 6.04
C HIS A 833 -70.99 -28.81 4.92
N ALA A 834 -69.70 -29.02 5.20
CA ALA A 834 -68.67 -29.02 4.16
C ALA A 834 -68.99 -30.06 3.06
N LEU A 835 -69.37 -31.28 3.44
CA LEU A 835 -69.79 -32.30 2.46
C LEU A 835 -71.03 -31.88 1.67
N LYS A 836 -72.03 -31.27 2.34
CA LYS A 836 -73.21 -30.71 1.67
C LYS A 836 -72.86 -29.62 0.67
N VAL A 837 -71.98 -28.68 1.00
CA VAL A 837 -71.60 -27.60 0.08
C VAL A 837 -70.74 -28.16 -1.07
N VAL A 838 -69.75 -29.01 -0.78
CA VAL A 838 -68.95 -29.72 -1.80
C VAL A 838 -69.84 -30.47 -2.80
N LEU A 839 -70.84 -31.23 -2.33
CA LEU A 839 -71.82 -31.90 -3.20
C LEU A 839 -72.68 -30.89 -3.98
N SER A 840 -73.08 -29.78 -3.37
CA SER A 840 -73.88 -28.75 -4.04
C SER A 840 -73.13 -28.04 -5.18
N LEU A 841 -71.79 -27.97 -5.12
CA LEU A 841 -70.93 -27.43 -6.18
C LEU A 841 -70.79 -28.38 -7.38
N LEU A 842 -71.22 -29.64 -7.25
CA LEU A 842 -71.26 -30.62 -8.35
C LEU A 842 -72.56 -30.52 -9.15
N PRO A 843 -72.51 -30.84 -10.46
CA PRO A 843 -73.68 -31.13 -11.27
C PRO A 843 -74.64 -32.09 -10.54
N SER A 844 -75.92 -31.72 -10.48
CA SER A 844 -76.94 -32.38 -9.64
C SER A 844 -77.05 -33.89 -9.88
N GLU A 845 -76.98 -34.31 -11.14
CA GLU A 845 -77.06 -35.72 -11.56
C GLU A 845 -75.92 -36.57 -11.01
N ARG A 846 -74.72 -35.99 -10.82
CA ARG A 846 -73.52 -36.70 -10.38
C ARG A 846 -73.39 -36.83 -8.85
N ARG A 847 -74.25 -36.17 -8.06
CA ARG A 847 -74.19 -36.21 -6.59
C ARG A 847 -74.47 -37.59 -5.99
N ALA A 848 -75.40 -38.34 -6.58
CA ALA A 848 -75.70 -39.71 -6.15
C ALA A 848 -74.54 -40.67 -6.49
N GLU A 849 -73.95 -40.52 -7.67
CA GLU A 849 -72.76 -41.26 -8.08
C GLU A 849 -71.56 -40.97 -7.15
N ALA A 850 -71.36 -39.69 -6.81
CA ALA A 850 -70.32 -39.24 -5.88
C ALA A 850 -70.41 -39.91 -4.50
N LEU A 851 -71.62 -40.05 -3.93
CA LEU A 851 -71.83 -40.75 -2.65
C LEU A 851 -71.66 -42.27 -2.72
N CYS A 852 -71.77 -42.84 -3.92
CA CYS A 852 -71.59 -44.26 -4.20
C CYS A 852 -70.16 -44.64 -4.61
N LEU A 853 -69.22 -43.68 -4.67
CA LEU A 853 -67.80 -43.98 -4.93
C LEU A 853 -67.20 -44.82 -3.79
N ASN A 854 -66.52 -45.94 -4.14
CA ASN A 854 -65.85 -46.85 -3.20
C ASN A 854 -64.51 -46.26 -2.71
N GLY A 855 -64.31 -46.21 -1.40
CA GLY A 855 -63.02 -46.00 -0.72
C GLY A 855 -62.43 -47.30 -0.14
N THR A 856 -61.52 -47.19 0.85
CA THR A 856 -60.83 -48.37 1.39
C THR A 856 -61.78 -49.38 2.04
N LEU A 857 -61.28 -50.63 2.13
CA LEU A 857 -62.04 -51.78 2.63
C LEU A 857 -63.40 -51.94 1.93
N ASN A 858 -63.57 -51.38 0.72
CA ASN A 858 -64.79 -51.42 -0.09
C ASN A 858 -66.04 -50.82 0.61
N TYR A 859 -65.85 -49.83 1.49
CA TYR A 859 -66.88 -48.94 2.00
C TYR A 859 -66.99 -47.72 1.06
N ARG A 860 -68.20 -47.25 0.75
CA ARG A 860 -68.43 -46.07 -0.10
C ARG A 860 -68.43 -44.79 0.72
N VAL A 861 -68.40 -43.64 0.06
CA VAL A 861 -68.48 -42.32 0.72
C VAL A 861 -69.65 -42.28 1.73
N ILE A 862 -70.87 -42.71 1.37
CA ILE A 862 -71.98 -42.77 2.34
C ILE A 862 -71.75 -43.76 3.50
N ASP A 863 -71.09 -44.89 3.25
CA ASP A 863 -70.68 -45.82 4.30
C ASP A 863 -69.52 -45.28 5.17
N MET A 864 -68.94 -44.13 4.81
CA MET A 864 -67.94 -43.39 5.61
C MET A 864 -68.51 -42.15 6.31
N ILE A 865 -69.58 -41.53 5.78
CA ILE A 865 -70.26 -40.36 6.39
C ILE A 865 -70.57 -40.59 7.88
N GLU A 866 -70.20 -39.63 8.72
CA GLU A 866 -70.53 -39.69 10.14
C GLU A 866 -72.04 -39.73 10.38
N ARG A 867 -72.42 -40.46 11.42
CA ARG A 867 -73.76 -41.01 11.58
C ARG A 867 -74.83 -39.91 11.67
N ASP A 868 -74.65 -38.92 12.52
CA ASP A 868 -75.57 -37.77 12.68
C ASP A 868 -75.64 -36.84 11.44
N ASN A 869 -74.69 -37.00 10.52
CA ASN A 869 -74.48 -36.15 9.35
C ASN A 869 -75.18 -36.68 8.08
N LEU A 870 -75.67 -37.92 8.12
CA LEU A 870 -76.27 -38.66 7.00
C LEU A 870 -77.44 -37.91 6.33
N VAL A 871 -78.32 -37.30 7.12
CA VAL A 871 -79.50 -36.58 6.62
C VAL A 871 -79.15 -35.30 5.89
N ILE A 872 -78.17 -34.54 6.40
CA ILE A 872 -77.71 -33.28 5.80
C ILE A 872 -77.17 -33.55 4.38
N VAL A 873 -76.52 -34.69 4.20
CA VAL A 873 -75.91 -35.09 2.93
C VAL A 873 -76.93 -35.72 1.97
N LEU A 874 -77.83 -36.60 2.45
CA LEU A 874 -78.94 -37.13 1.65
C LEU A 874 -79.85 -36.02 1.12
N ASP A 875 -79.99 -34.91 1.85
CA ASP A 875 -80.77 -33.76 1.39
C ASP A 875 -80.20 -33.09 0.13
N THR A 876 -78.90 -33.27 -0.19
CA THR A 876 -78.31 -32.77 -1.44
C THR A 876 -78.70 -33.56 -2.69
N LEU A 877 -79.27 -34.76 -2.49
CA LEU A 877 -79.75 -35.62 -3.57
C LEU A 877 -81.20 -35.29 -3.96
N PRO A 878 -81.58 -35.51 -5.23
CA PRO A 878 -82.96 -35.73 -5.63
C PRO A 878 -83.63 -36.77 -4.71
N TRP A 879 -84.89 -36.55 -4.33
CA TRP A 879 -85.57 -37.35 -3.31
C TRP A 879 -85.70 -38.82 -3.74
N GLU A 880 -85.87 -39.05 -5.04
CA GLU A 880 -85.94 -40.35 -5.71
C GLU A 880 -84.70 -41.22 -5.45
N LYS A 881 -83.54 -40.60 -5.20
CA LYS A 881 -82.26 -41.29 -4.96
C LYS A 881 -81.95 -41.49 -3.47
N ARG A 882 -82.71 -40.91 -2.54
CA ARG A 882 -82.40 -40.94 -1.10
C ARG A 882 -82.54 -42.35 -0.51
N LEU A 883 -83.63 -43.07 -0.80
CA LEU A 883 -83.76 -44.47 -0.38
C LEU A 883 -82.82 -45.41 -1.16
N GLU A 884 -82.63 -45.18 -2.46
CA GLU A 884 -81.72 -45.98 -3.31
C GLU A 884 -80.32 -46.03 -2.71
N VAL A 885 -79.75 -44.86 -2.36
CA VAL A 885 -78.42 -44.81 -1.74
C VAL A 885 -78.45 -45.42 -0.33
N LEU A 886 -79.50 -45.23 0.49
CA LEU A 886 -79.63 -45.87 1.82
C LEU A 886 -79.76 -47.41 1.82
N GLN A 887 -80.44 -47.98 0.81
CA GLN A 887 -80.64 -49.44 0.68
C GLN A 887 -79.57 -50.12 -0.20
N SER A 888 -78.75 -49.35 -0.92
CA SER A 888 -77.61 -49.88 -1.65
C SER A 888 -76.56 -50.48 -0.68
N LYS A 889 -76.15 -51.72 -0.93
CA LYS A 889 -75.18 -52.44 -0.07
C LYS A 889 -73.73 -52.08 -0.43
N ASN A 890 -72.87 -52.01 0.57
CA ASN A 890 -71.42 -52.07 0.37
C ASN A 890 -70.99 -53.51 0.04
N GLN A 891 -69.70 -53.73 -0.29
CA GLN A 891 -69.23 -55.07 -0.68
C GLN A 891 -69.14 -56.07 0.48
N HIS A 892 -69.33 -55.63 1.73
CA HIS A 892 -69.51 -56.49 2.92
C HIS A 892 -70.99 -56.83 3.19
N GLY A 893 -71.90 -56.46 2.28
CA GLY A 893 -73.33 -56.66 2.43
C GLY A 893 -74.02 -55.73 3.43
N LYS A 894 -73.28 -54.81 4.06
CA LYS A 894 -73.82 -53.84 5.02
C LYS A 894 -74.52 -52.69 4.30
N PHE A 895 -75.59 -52.20 4.91
CA PHE A 895 -76.33 -51.02 4.46
C PHE A 895 -75.83 -49.76 5.20
N PRO A 896 -75.82 -48.58 4.55
CA PRO A 896 -75.73 -47.28 5.24
C PRO A 896 -76.73 -47.15 6.40
N LEU A 897 -77.90 -47.78 6.23
CA LEU A 897 -78.97 -47.89 7.23
C LEU A 897 -78.50 -48.40 8.60
N SER A 898 -77.45 -49.23 8.63
CA SER A 898 -76.88 -49.78 9.87
C SER A 898 -76.26 -48.75 10.81
N LYS A 899 -76.08 -47.50 10.36
CA LYS A 899 -75.60 -46.37 11.15
C LYS A 899 -76.69 -45.57 11.87
N ILE A 900 -77.96 -45.78 11.56
CA ILE A 900 -79.02 -44.86 12.02
C ILE A 900 -79.30 -45.06 13.50
N ASP A 901 -79.60 -43.97 14.22
CA ASP A 901 -80.28 -44.06 15.51
C ASP A 901 -81.46 -43.12 15.69
N SER A 902 -82.19 -43.37 16.77
CA SER A 902 -82.76 -42.41 17.71
C SER A 902 -82.78 -40.92 17.29
N ARG A 903 -81.63 -40.24 17.25
CA ARG A 903 -81.46 -38.79 16.98
C ARG A 903 -81.71 -38.45 15.50
N LEU A 904 -81.42 -39.39 14.59
CA LEU A 904 -81.60 -39.28 13.14
C LEU A 904 -83.01 -39.62 12.66
N LEU A 905 -83.84 -40.25 13.50
CA LEU A 905 -85.18 -40.69 13.11
C LEU A 905 -86.10 -39.51 12.75
N LEU A 906 -86.14 -38.44 13.56
CA LEU A 906 -86.93 -37.24 13.23
C LEU A 906 -86.47 -36.56 11.93
N PRO A 907 -85.16 -36.33 11.68
CA PRO A 907 -84.72 -35.74 10.42
C PRO A 907 -84.90 -36.66 9.20
N LEU A 908 -84.69 -37.99 9.33
CA LEU A 908 -84.93 -38.96 8.24
C LEU A 908 -86.40 -39.01 7.82
N GLN A 909 -87.33 -39.05 8.78
CA GLN A 909 -88.77 -39.02 8.53
C GLN A 909 -89.23 -37.78 7.74
N LYS A 910 -88.44 -36.69 7.76
CA LYS A 910 -88.71 -35.45 7.03
C LYS A 910 -88.09 -35.38 5.64
N ILE A 911 -87.10 -36.23 5.32
CA ILE A 911 -86.37 -36.20 4.03
C ILE A 911 -86.63 -37.42 3.13
N LEU A 912 -87.25 -38.47 3.66
CA LEU A 912 -87.72 -39.66 2.94
C LEU A 912 -89.22 -39.57 2.65
N SER A 913 -89.75 -40.37 1.71
CA SER A 913 -91.20 -40.49 1.58
C SER A 913 -91.80 -41.29 2.75
N LYS A 914 -93.12 -41.20 2.93
CA LYS A 914 -93.84 -41.91 4.00
C LYS A 914 -93.65 -43.43 3.91
N ASP A 915 -93.62 -43.97 2.70
CA ASP A 915 -93.56 -45.42 2.47
C ASP A 915 -92.12 -45.92 2.62
N ASP A 916 -91.14 -45.15 2.16
CA ASP A 916 -89.71 -45.39 2.44
C ASP A 916 -89.43 -45.42 3.94
N TRP A 917 -90.02 -44.50 4.71
CA TRP A 917 -89.90 -44.42 6.16
C TRP A 917 -90.45 -45.66 6.87
N ILE A 918 -91.66 -46.10 6.50
CA ILE A 918 -92.28 -47.30 7.09
C ILE A 918 -91.47 -48.56 6.78
N LYS A 919 -90.93 -48.66 5.56
CA LYS A 919 -90.03 -49.75 5.15
C LYS A 919 -88.74 -49.74 5.98
N MET A 920 -88.12 -48.57 6.14
CA MET A 920 -86.88 -48.35 6.88
C MET A 920 -86.93 -48.85 8.33
N VAL A 921 -88.00 -48.51 9.07
CA VAL A 921 -88.09 -48.82 10.52
C VAL A 921 -88.31 -50.32 10.78
N ASN A 922 -89.05 -51.00 9.90
CA ASN A 922 -89.38 -52.43 10.03
C ASN A 922 -88.26 -53.36 9.55
N GLU A 923 -87.57 -53.04 8.45
CA GLU A 923 -86.51 -53.89 7.89
C GLU A 923 -85.21 -53.85 8.72
N GLY A 924 -84.97 -52.76 9.47
CA GLY A 924 -83.88 -52.66 10.45
C GLY A 924 -82.48 -52.67 9.84
N ASN A 925 -81.45 -52.96 10.65
CA ASN A 925 -80.05 -52.97 10.20
C ASN A 925 -79.57 -54.33 9.64
N GLY A 926 -80.42 -55.37 9.68
CA GLY A 926 -80.11 -56.74 9.29
C GLY A 926 -79.58 -57.66 10.40
N GLU A 927 -79.21 -57.12 11.57
CA GLU A 927 -78.75 -57.89 12.74
C GLU A 927 -79.76 -57.88 13.90
N ALA A 928 -80.47 -56.76 14.10
CA ALA A 928 -81.48 -56.60 15.15
C ALA A 928 -82.56 -55.57 14.76
N ASN A 929 -83.67 -55.58 15.51
CA ASN A 929 -84.72 -54.58 15.37
C ASN A 929 -84.24 -53.18 15.85
N SER A 930 -84.97 -52.14 15.43
CA SER A 930 -84.61 -50.74 15.68
C SER A 930 -84.66 -50.30 17.15
N LEU A 931 -85.33 -51.04 18.05
CA LEU A 931 -85.49 -50.63 19.46
C LEU A 931 -84.38 -51.19 20.36
N TYR A 932 -84.00 -52.45 20.16
CA TYR A 932 -83.10 -53.17 21.07
C TYR A 932 -81.76 -52.44 21.26
N TRP A 933 -81.12 -52.04 20.17
CA TRP A 933 -79.81 -51.40 20.24
C TRP A 933 -79.89 -49.95 20.77
N MET A 934 -81.05 -49.26 20.69
CA MET A 934 -81.20 -47.90 21.25
C MET A 934 -80.99 -47.87 22.75
N VAL A 935 -81.60 -48.82 23.46
CA VAL A 935 -81.46 -48.85 24.92
C VAL A 935 -80.05 -49.28 25.31
N LYS A 936 -79.42 -50.17 24.53
CA LYS A 936 -77.98 -50.49 24.69
C LYS A 936 -77.07 -49.27 24.46
N GLU A 937 -77.38 -48.40 23.49
CA GLU A 937 -76.65 -47.15 23.21
C GLU A 937 -76.81 -46.14 24.36
N TYR A 938 -78.04 -45.93 24.82
CA TYR A 938 -78.42 -45.02 25.92
C TYR A 938 -77.65 -45.32 27.22
N LEU A 939 -77.37 -46.59 27.45
CA LEU A 939 -76.69 -47.11 28.63
C LEU A 939 -75.15 -47.07 28.50
N LYS A 940 -74.66 -47.09 27.27
CA LYS A 940 -73.26 -46.83 26.93
C LYS A 940 -72.92 -45.33 26.92
N THR A 941 -73.92 -44.45 26.97
CA THR A 941 -73.80 -42.98 26.84
C THR A 941 -74.12 -42.22 28.14
N ASN A 942 -73.96 -42.86 29.31
CA ASN A 942 -74.25 -42.28 30.63
C ASN A 942 -75.63 -41.61 30.71
N GLN A 943 -76.64 -42.22 30.08
CA GLN A 943 -78.05 -41.85 30.20
C GLN A 943 -78.41 -40.43 29.71
N GLN A 944 -77.81 -39.99 28.59
CA GLN A 944 -78.22 -38.77 27.89
C GLN A 944 -79.68 -38.80 27.41
N THR A 945 -80.43 -37.73 27.69
CA THR A 945 -81.88 -37.58 27.49
C THR A 945 -82.37 -37.89 26.07
N ASN A 946 -81.55 -37.62 25.05
CA ASN A 946 -81.96 -37.71 23.64
C ASN A 946 -82.28 -39.15 23.21
N ALA A 947 -81.57 -40.14 23.74
CA ALA A 947 -81.87 -41.55 23.48
C ALA A 947 -83.20 -41.97 24.11
N PHE A 948 -83.57 -41.40 25.27
CA PHE A 948 -84.91 -41.59 25.84
C PHE A 948 -86.00 -41.06 24.92
N THR A 949 -85.95 -39.76 24.59
CA THR A 949 -87.01 -39.09 23.83
C THR A 949 -87.26 -39.76 22.48
N ALA A 950 -86.21 -40.30 21.87
CA ALA A 950 -86.34 -41.03 20.62
C ALA A 950 -86.89 -42.46 20.79
N ILE A 951 -86.60 -43.17 21.90
CA ILE A 951 -87.30 -44.41 22.27
C ILE A 951 -88.80 -44.13 22.40
N GLU A 952 -89.17 -43.11 23.18
CA GLU A 952 -90.56 -42.67 23.37
C GLU A 952 -91.27 -42.37 22.04
N MET A 953 -90.56 -41.75 21.09
CA MET A 953 -91.10 -41.39 19.79
C MET A 953 -91.38 -42.61 18.89
N ILE A 954 -90.50 -43.61 18.84
CA ILE A 954 -90.76 -44.84 18.06
C ILE A 954 -92.04 -45.50 18.60
N LEU A 955 -92.16 -45.59 19.92
CA LEU A 955 -93.30 -46.20 20.60
C LEU A 955 -94.62 -45.43 20.39
N LYS A 956 -94.55 -44.14 20.02
CA LYS A 956 -95.70 -43.30 19.61
C LYS A 956 -96.02 -43.33 18.11
N THR A 957 -95.05 -43.68 17.26
CA THR A 957 -95.20 -43.63 15.78
C THR A 957 -95.46 -44.99 15.13
N LEU A 958 -95.20 -46.09 15.84
CA LEU A 958 -95.59 -47.44 15.45
C LEU A 958 -97.02 -47.80 15.92
N PRO A 959 -97.71 -48.72 15.23
CA PRO A 959 -98.88 -49.41 15.78
C PRO A 959 -98.49 -50.14 17.08
N LYS A 960 -99.42 -50.19 18.06
CA LYS A 960 -99.15 -50.80 19.38
C LYS A 960 -98.69 -52.25 19.30
N ASP A 961 -99.20 -53.00 18.32
CA ASP A 961 -98.89 -54.41 18.13
C ASP A 961 -97.42 -54.66 17.71
N ASN A 962 -96.76 -53.64 17.16
CA ASN A 962 -95.33 -53.68 16.85
C ASN A 962 -94.44 -53.43 18.09
N VAL A 963 -94.96 -52.88 19.20
CA VAL A 963 -94.16 -52.54 20.39
C VAL A 963 -93.77 -53.77 21.19
N THR A 964 -94.70 -54.70 21.40
CA THR A 964 -94.45 -55.94 22.16
C THR A 964 -93.40 -56.81 21.48
N SER A 965 -93.45 -56.94 20.15
CA SER A 965 -92.45 -57.66 19.36
C SER A 965 -91.04 -57.05 19.38
N LEU A 966 -90.89 -55.79 19.81
CA LEU A 966 -89.59 -55.14 19.93
C LEU A 966 -88.92 -55.40 21.30
N LEU A 967 -89.72 -55.49 22.37
CA LEU A 967 -89.23 -55.64 23.75
C LEU A 967 -88.83 -57.07 24.12
N THR A 968 -89.39 -58.09 23.46
CA THR A 968 -89.06 -59.51 23.70
C THR A 968 -87.92 -60.04 22.84
N ALA A 969 -87.20 -59.17 22.12
CA ALA A 969 -86.13 -59.57 21.21
C ALA A 969 -84.83 -59.88 21.99
N GLU A 970 -84.54 -61.17 22.18
CA GLU A 970 -83.29 -61.64 22.75
C GLU A 970 -82.09 -61.46 21.80
N THR A 971 -80.88 -61.32 22.34
CA THR A 971 -79.65 -61.33 21.53
C THR A 971 -78.93 -62.67 21.58
N LEU A 972 -78.07 -62.88 20.58
CA LEU A 972 -77.05 -63.95 20.50
C LEU A 972 -76.14 -64.08 21.73
N PHE A 973 -76.20 -63.16 22.68
CA PHE A 973 -75.44 -63.15 23.94
C PHE A 973 -76.32 -63.27 25.19
N GLY A 974 -77.61 -63.59 25.07
CA GLY A 974 -78.56 -63.78 26.18
C GLY A 974 -78.85 -62.53 27.03
N ASN A 975 -78.27 -61.38 26.68
CA ASN A 975 -78.42 -60.14 27.44
C ASN A 975 -79.69 -59.41 27.02
N SER A 976 -80.53 -59.09 28.01
CA SER A 976 -81.68 -58.20 27.87
C SER A 976 -81.29 -56.74 28.13
N VAL A 977 -82.21 -55.82 27.84
CA VAL A 977 -82.06 -54.37 28.03
C VAL A 977 -81.72 -53.97 29.48
N LEU A 978 -82.14 -54.75 30.48
CA LEU A 978 -82.17 -54.30 31.89
C LEU A 978 -80.80 -54.26 32.59
N HIS A 979 -79.89 -55.21 32.32
CA HIS A 979 -78.58 -55.32 32.99
C HIS A 979 -77.74 -54.05 32.87
N LEU A 980 -77.83 -53.40 31.72
CA LEU A 980 -77.06 -52.22 31.37
C LEU A 980 -77.56 -50.95 32.11
N VAL A 981 -78.75 -50.99 32.73
CA VAL A 981 -79.41 -49.82 33.36
C VAL A 981 -78.86 -49.48 34.74
N ALA A 982 -78.29 -50.44 35.46
CA ALA A 982 -77.96 -50.31 36.88
C ALA A 982 -76.75 -49.40 37.21
N THR A 983 -75.88 -49.09 36.23
CA THR A 983 -74.64 -48.35 36.47
C THR A 983 -74.82 -46.83 36.54
N VAL A 984 -76.00 -46.30 36.20
CA VAL A 984 -76.29 -44.86 36.19
C VAL A 984 -77.76 -44.62 36.64
N PRO A 985 -78.09 -43.64 37.52
CA PRO A 985 -79.44 -43.60 38.13
C PRO A 985 -80.65 -43.06 37.32
N PRO A 986 -80.60 -41.93 36.56
CA PRO A 986 -81.84 -41.25 36.14
C PRO A 986 -82.77 -42.01 35.17
N LEU A 987 -82.23 -42.73 34.18
CA LEU A 987 -83.04 -43.55 33.26
C LEU A 987 -83.73 -44.71 33.97
N LEU A 988 -83.07 -45.28 34.98
CA LEU A 988 -83.62 -46.40 35.74
C LEU A 988 -85.02 -46.04 36.25
N SER A 989 -85.20 -44.79 36.66
CA SER A 989 -86.50 -44.18 36.96
C SER A 989 -87.38 -44.06 35.71
N TYR A 990 -86.96 -43.35 34.64
CA TYR A 990 -87.85 -43.07 33.49
C TYR A 990 -88.36 -44.34 32.77
N ILE A 991 -87.53 -45.38 32.55
CA ILE A 991 -88.05 -46.64 31.94
C ILE A 991 -89.08 -47.31 32.86
N LEU A 992 -88.96 -47.16 34.18
CA LEU A 992 -89.92 -47.67 35.15
C LEU A 992 -91.18 -46.78 35.29
N ASP A 993 -91.11 -45.49 34.92
CA ASP A 993 -92.25 -44.55 34.78
C ASP A 993 -92.96 -44.59 33.41
N SER A 994 -92.27 -45.06 32.36
CA SER A 994 -92.88 -45.48 31.09
C SER A 994 -93.58 -46.84 31.20
N ILE A 995 -93.43 -47.45 32.36
CA ILE A 995 -94.08 -48.64 32.90
C ILE A 995 -94.79 -48.17 34.20
N SER A 996 -95.47 -49.03 34.96
CA SER A 996 -96.18 -48.59 36.19
C SER A 996 -95.27 -48.62 37.46
N PRO A 997 -95.50 -47.75 38.47
CA PRO A 997 -94.50 -47.37 39.50
C PRO A 997 -93.96 -48.44 40.47
N GLU A 998 -94.47 -49.67 40.44
CA GLU A 998 -94.34 -50.63 41.55
C GLU A 998 -93.00 -51.40 41.58
N LYS A 999 -91.89 -50.87 41.01
CA LYS A 999 -90.73 -51.68 40.59
C LYS A 999 -89.29 -51.15 40.81
N GLU A 1000 -89.05 -49.99 41.42
CA GLU A 1000 -87.68 -49.43 41.56
C GLU A 1000 -86.77 -50.08 42.63
N LEU A 1001 -87.22 -50.16 43.88
CA LEU A 1001 -86.32 -50.11 45.04
C LEU A 1001 -85.38 -51.34 45.23
N SER A 1002 -85.82 -52.52 44.78
CA SER A 1002 -85.07 -53.78 44.96
C SER A 1002 -83.88 -53.97 44.00
N PHE A 1003 -83.68 -53.05 43.05
CA PHE A 1003 -82.74 -53.23 41.94
C PHE A 1003 -81.31 -52.70 42.20
N ILE A 1004 -81.11 -51.82 43.19
CA ILE A 1004 -79.88 -51.01 43.29
C ILE A 1004 -78.83 -51.57 44.27
N GLN A 1005 -79.23 -52.04 45.46
CA GLN A 1005 -78.29 -52.31 46.57
C GLN A 1005 -77.31 -53.48 46.33
N SER A 1006 -77.61 -54.42 45.42
CA SER A 1006 -76.80 -55.64 45.22
C SER A 1006 -75.44 -55.41 44.54
N ASN A 1007 -75.27 -54.27 43.84
CA ASN A 1007 -74.23 -54.14 42.81
C ASN A 1007 -72.97 -53.37 43.26
N ILE A 1008 -72.89 -52.90 44.51
CA ILE A 1008 -71.82 -52.01 44.98
C ILE A 1008 -70.68 -52.76 45.72
N THR A 1009 -70.96 -53.90 46.36
CA THR A 1009 -70.04 -54.52 47.34
C THR A 1009 -69.11 -55.61 46.79
N GLN A 1010 -69.03 -55.83 45.47
CA GLN A 1010 -68.23 -56.93 44.90
C GLN A 1010 -67.01 -56.48 44.09
N ASN A 1011 -65.84 -56.68 44.71
CA ASN A 1011 -64.47 -56.65 44.18
C ASN A 1011 -63.90 -55.28 43.70
N PRO A 1012 -62.56 -55.12 43.80
CA PRO A 1012 -61.89 -53.85 43.56
C PRO A 1012 -61.78 -53.53 42.06
N SER A 1013 -62.72 -52.71 41.60
CA SER A 1013 -62.43 -51.66 40.61
C SER A 1013 -63.19 -50.40 40.96
N VAL A 1014 -64.47 -50.51 41.31
CA VAL A 1014 -65.39 -49.39 41.61
C VAL A 1014 -64.93 -48.48 42.76
N MET A 1015 -64.00 -48.93 43.63
CA MET A 1015 -63.43 -48.11 44.72
C MET A 1015 -61.97 -47.66 44.47
N ASP A 1016 -61.14 -48.44 43.77
CA ASP A 1016 -59.79 -47.97 43.38
C ASP A 1016 -59.86 -46.91 42.27
N LEU A 1017 -60.92 -46.96 41.46
CA LEU A 1017 -61.36 -45.88 40.57
C LEU A 1017 -61.81 -44.60 41.33
N LEU A 1018 -61.73 -44.57 42.67
CA LEU A 1018 -62.17 -43.44 43.51
C LEU A 1018 -61.07 -42.85 44.42
N LEU A 1019 -60.09 -43.64 44.89
CA LEU A 1019 -58.87 -43.04 45.48
C LEU A 1019 -58.02 -42.32 44.43
N THR A 1020 -58.17 -42.71 43.16
CA THR A 1020 -57.60 -42.02 42.00
C THR A 1020 -58.48 -40.88 41.48
N ASN A 1021 -59.74 -40.77 41.95
CA ASN A 1021 -60.73 -39.79 41.50
C ASN A 1021 -61.74 -39.51 42.63
N SER A 1022 -61.41 -38.57 43.49
CA SER A 1022 -62.18 -38.29 44.71
C SER A 1022 -63.54 -37.64 44.48
N GLU A 1023 -64.02 -37.42 43.25
CA GLU A 1023 -65.28 -36.72 42.98
C GLU A 1023 -66.51 -37.63 42.84
N SER A 1024 -66.44 -38.75 42.11
CA SER A 1024 -67.51 -39.77 42.21
C SER A 1024 -67.55 -40.35 43.62
N LEU A 1025 -66.39 -40.39 44.29
CA LEU A 1025 -66.28 -40.64 45.72
C LEU A 1025 -67.10 -39.58 46.45
N LEU A 1026 -66.83 -38.29 46.25
CA LEU A 1026 -67.59 -37.11 46.74
C LEU A 1026 -68.91 -36.80 46.02
N MET A 1027 -69.58 -37.75 45.35
CA MET A 1027 -71.01 -37.61 45.00
C MET A 1027 -71.85 -38.59 45.83
N ILE A 1028 -71.30 -39.78 46.09
CA ILE A 1028 -71.73 -40.68 47.16
C ILE A 1028 -71.36 -40.04 48.53
N LEU A 1029 -70.17 -39.44 48.64
CA LEU A 1029 -69.62 -38.67 49.76
C LEU A 1029 -69.84 -37.14 49.68
N ALA A 1030 -70.58 -36.58 48.70
CA ALA A 1030 -71.28 -35.28 48.91
C ALA A 1030 -72.52 -35.48 49.81
N LYS A 1031 -72.76 -36.73 50.20
CA LYS A 1031 -73.50 -37.05 51.39
C LYS A 1031 -72.56 -37.28 52.65
N LEU A 1032 -71.18 -37.09 52.63
CA LEU A 1032 -70.10 -37.21 53.73
C LEU A 1032 -68.54 -36.77 53.45
N PRO A 1033 -67.91 -35.58 53.78
CA PRO A 1033 -66.50 -35.17 53.31
C PRO A 1033 -65.38 -34.47 54.24
N GLU A 1034 -64.02 -34.46 53.93
CA GLU A 1034 -62.87 -33.63 54.58
C GLU A 1034 -61.39 -33.63 53.92
N MET A 1035 -60.35 -32.80 54.36
CA MET A 1035 -58.80 -32.93 54.37
C MET A 1035 -57.80 -31.67 54.13
N PRO A 1036 -56.47 -31.60 54.57
CA PRO A 1036 -55.51 -30.38 54.55
C PRO A 1036 -53.89 -30.46 54.37
N SER A 1037 -53.09 -29.31 54.30
CA SER A 1037 -51.65 -28.99 54.80
C SER A 1037 -50.39 -28.47 53.91
N PHE A 1038 -49.24 -27.97 54.54
CA PHE A 1038 -47.75 -27.75 54.13
C PHE A 1038 -46.98 -26.35 53.85
N PRO A 1039 -45.58 -26.17 53.92
CA PRO A 1039 -44.75 -24.88 54.05
C PRO A 1039 -43.49 -24.51 53.08
N SER A 1040 -42.44 -23.68 53.45
CA SER A 1040 -41.55 -22.81 52.54
C SER A 1040 -39.98 -22.48 52.78
N LYS A 1041 -39.37 -21.58 51.94
CA LYS A 1041 -37.91 -21.21 51.63
C LYS A 1041 -37.30 -19.91 52.27
N ASP A 1042 -35.94 -19.69 52.22
CA ASP A 1042 -35.31 -18.54 51.49
C ASP A 1042 -33.74 -18.46 51.34
N GLU A 1043 -32.91 -18.39 52.40
CA GLU A 1043 -31.48 -17.93 52.31
C GLU A 1043 -30.54 -18.66 51.32
N VAL A 1044 -30.81 -19.92 50.99
CA VAL A 1044 -29.84 -20.82 50.34
C VAL A 1044 -29.57 -20.49 48.86
N TYR A 1045 -30.52 -19.84 48.17
CA TYR A 1045 -30.57 -19.85 46.70
C TYR A 1045 -29.97 -18.62 45.99
N LEU A 1046 -29.80 -17.48 46.67
CA LEU A 1046 -29.31 -16.26 46.02
C LEU A 1046 -27.84 -16.37 45.51
N PRO A 1047 -26.86 -16.88 46.28
CA PRO A 1047 -25.50 -17.07 45.78
C PRO A 1047 -25.40 -18.12 44.65
N ILE A 1048 -26.33 -19.08 44.61
CA ILE A 1048 -26.40 -20.08 43.54
C ILE A 1048 -26.76 -19.40 42.21
N ILE A 1049 -27.75 -18.51 42.21
CA ILE A 1049 -28.19 -17.75 41.03
C ILE A 1049 -27.07 -16.85 40.49
N ALA A 1050 -26.29 -16.20 41.37
CA ALA A 1050 -25.18 -15.34 40.98
C ALA A 1050 -24.05 -16.07 40.22
N VAL A 1051 -23.76 -17.33 40.56
CA VAL A 1051 -22.74 -18.14 39.85
C VAL A 1051 -23.20 -18.51 38.44
N TYR A 1052 -24.46 -18.92 38.25
CA TYR A 1052 -25.00 -19.20 36.92
C TYR A 1052 -24.92 -17.98 35.99
N GLN A 1053 -25.19 -16.77 36.50
CA GLN A 1053 -25.10 -15.53 35.71
C GLN A 1053 -23.70 -15.24 35.16
N GLN A 1054 -22.63 -15.51 35.92
CA GLN A 1054 -21.26 -15.32 35.43
C GLN A 1054 -20.81 -16.43 34.45
N ILE A 1055 -21.33 -17.65 34.63
CA ILE A 1055 -21.13 -18.75 33.70
C ILE A 1055 -21.78 -18.43 32.33
N ASP A 1056 -23.01 -17.91 32.33
CA ASP A 1056 -23.68 -17.46 31.11
C ASP A 1056 -22.95 -16.30 30.42
N LEU A 1057 -22.31 -15.39 31.17
CA LEU A 1057 -21.46 -14.35 30.58
C LEU A 1057 -20.23 -14.92 29.85
N LEU A 1058 -19.51 -15.87 30.45
CA LEU A 1058 -18.40 -16.57 29.81
C LEU A 1058 -18.87 -17.30 28.54
N LYS A 1059 -19.99 -18.03 28.63
CA LYS A 1059 -20.60 -18.75 27.50
C LYS A 1059 -20.93 -17.80 26.35
N ASN A 1060 -21.60 -16.69 26.64
CA ASN A 1060 -22.00 -15.70 25.64
C ASN A 1060 -20.81 -14.96 25.00
N HIS A 1061 -19.68 -14.80 25.70
CA HIS A 1061 -18.47 -14.25 25.11
C HIS A 1061 -17.71 -15.29 24.26
N GLY A 1062 -17.67 -16.56 24.69
CA GLY A 1062 -17.19 -17.71 23.90
C GLY A 1062 -17.91 -17.80 22.55
N CYS A 1063 -19.24 -17.75 22.59
CA CYS A 1063 -20.09 -17.73 21.40
C CYS A 1063 -19.85 -16.53 20.47
N LYS A 1064 -19.28 -15.41 20.95
CA LYS A 1064 -18.91 -14.29 20.07
C LYS A 1064 -17.58 -14.54 19.35
N LEU A 1065 -16.50 -14.86 20.08
CA LEU A 1065 -15.20 -15.13 19.41
C LEU A 1065 -15.29 -16.33 18.45
N ALA A 1066 -15.98 -17.41 18.83
CA ALA A 1066 -16.10 -18.62 18.01
C ALA A 1066 -16.86 -18.45 16.67
N TYR A 1067 -17.55 -17.32 16.47
CA TYR A 1067 -18.47 -17.11 15.34
C TYR A 1067 -18.32 -15.76 14.62
N GLN A 1068 -17.44 -14.85 15.06
CA GLN A 1068 -17.27 -13.53 14.43
C GLN A 1068 -15.89 -13.26 13.81
N SER A 1069 -14.87 -14.10 14.05
CA SER A 1069 -13.54 -14.00 13.42
C SER A 1069 -13.50 -14.67 12.05
N THR A 1070 -13.73 -13.92 10.97
CA THR A 1070 -13.92 -14.48 9.61
C THR A 1070 -12.65 -14.74 8.80
N TYR A 1071 -11.47 -14.35 9.29
CA TYR A 1071 -10.17 -14.56 8.61
C TYR A 1071 -9.04 -15.02 9.53
N ASN A 1072 -9.34 -15.49 10.75
CA ASN A 1072 -8.33 -16.03 11.68
C ASN A 1072 -8.89 -17.25 12.43
N ASP A 1073 -8.38 -18.45 12.14
CA ASP A 1073 -8.85 -19.71 12.76
C ASP A 1073 -8.45 -19.86 14.23
N ILE A 1074 -7.49 -19.05 14.70
CA ILE A 1074 -7.02 -19.00 16.09
C ILE A 1074 -8.15 -18.51 17.00
N ASP A 1075 -8.64 -17.29 16.78
CA ASP A 1075 -9.77 -16.66 17.50
C ASP A 1075 -10.98 -17.60 17.60
N ARG A 1076 -11.29 -18.26 16.48
CA ARG A 1076 -12.40 -19.21 16.37
C ARG A 1076 -12.22 -20.45 17.25
N THR A 1077 -10.99 -20.94 17.34
CA THR A 1077 -10.62 -22.10 18.15
C THR A 1077 -10.64 -21.76 19.64
N GLU A 1078 -10.10 -20.60 20.03
CA GLU A 1078 -10.11 -20.13 21.42
C GLU A 1078 -11.54 -19.85 21.93
N GLY A 1079 -12.39 -19.21 21.12
CA GLY A 1079 -13.79 -18.95 21.50
C GLY A 1079 -14.58 -20.21 21.83
N LYS A 1080 -14.30 -21.35 21.16
CA LYS A 1080 -14.98 -22.63 21.44
C LYS A 1080 -14.59 -23.21 22.80
N LYS A 1081 -13.33 -23.09 23.21
CA LYS A 1081 -12.86 -23.56 24.53
C LYS A 1081 -13.62 -22.87 25.65
N ALA A 1082 -13.83 -21.55 25.54
CA ALA A 1082 -14.58 -20.77 26.51
C ALA A 1082 -16.05 -21.22 26.67
N VAL A 1083 -16.72 -21.64 25.57
CA VAL A 1083 -18.09 -22.18 25.62
C VAL A 1083 -18.15 -23.51 26.37
N GLN A 1084 -17.27 -24.47 26.03
CA GLN A 1084 -17.24 -25.78 26.68
C GLN A 1084 -16.91 -25.67 28.17
N LEU A 1085 -15.97 -24.79 28.53
CA LEU A 1085 -15.65 -24.49 29.93
C LEU A 1085 -16.88 -24.00 30.69
N ALA A 1086 -17.65 -23.06 30.13
CA ALA A 1086 -18.86 -22.56 30.78
C ALA A 1086 -19.91 -23.66 31.03
N GLU A 1087 -20.16 -24.55 30.06
CA GLU A 1087 -21.14 -25.64 30.22
C GLU A 1087 -20.70 -26.65 31.29
N GLN A 1088 -19.40 -26.98 31.36
CA GLN A 1088 -18.86 -27.87 32.38
C GLN A 1088 -19.00 -27.28 33.80
N LEU A 1089 -18.81 -25.97 33.96
CA LEU A 1089 -18.99 -25.27 35.24
C LEU A 1089 -20.48 -25.24 35.67
N ALA A 1090 -21.43 -25.18 34.72
CA ALA A 1090 -22.87 -25.18 35.01
C ALA A 1090 -23.38 -26.54 35.54
N ASP A 1091 -22.96 -27.65 34.93
CA ASP A 1091 -23.33 -29.00 35.38
C ASP A 1091 -22.71 -29.35 36.75
N LEU A 1092 -21.45 -28.96 36.97
CA LEU A 1092 -20.81 -29.06 38.30
C LEU A 1092 -21.57 -28.24 39.35
N MET A 1093 -22.13 -27.09 38.97
CA MET A 1093 -22.97 -26.29 39.88
C MET A 1093 -24.31 -26.95 40.19
N ALA A 1094 -25.00 -27.55 39.21
CA ALA A 1094 -26.25 -28.29 39.45
C ALA A 1094 -26.04 -29.47 40.41
N LYS A 1095 -24.94 -30.21 40.21
CA LYS A 1095 -24.51 -31.30 41.10
C LYS A 1095 -24.12 -30.79 42.49
N PHE A 1096 -23.46 -29.63 42.59
CA PHE A 1096 -23.17 -28.97 43.87
C PHE A 1096 -24.45 -28.61 44.65
N VAL A 1097 -25.52 -28.11 43.98
CA VAL A 1097 -26.80 -27.84 44.67
C VAL A 1097 -27.43 -29.13 45.19
N HIS A 1098 -27.50 -30.18 44.37
CA HIS A 1098 -28.10 -31.45 44.78
C HIS A 1098 -27.30 -32.14 45.90
N ALA A 1099 -25.97 -32.08 45.86
CA ALA A 1099 -25.08 -32.62 46.89
C ALA A 1099 -25.08 -31.79 48.19
N LYS A 1100 -25.24 -30.45 48.10
CA LYS A 1100 -25.36 -29.57 49.26
C LYS A 1100 -26.65 -29.81 50.03
N ASN A 1101 -27.73 -30.20 49.35
CA ASN A 1101 -28.97 -30.63 50.00
C ASN A 1101 -28.88 -32.04 50.62
N SER A 1102 -27.82 -32.82 50.34
CA SER A 1102 -27.60 -34.17 50.88
C SER A 1102 -26.31 -34.32 51.71
N SER A 1103 -25.64 -33.21 52.07
CA SER A 1103 -24.53 -33.14 53.04
C SER A 1103 -23.29 -34.01 52.78
N ASP A 1104 -23.02 -34.44 51.54
CA ASP A 1104 -21.86 -35.30 51.23
C ASP A 1104 -20.56 -34.50 51.05
N SER A 1105 -19.70 -34.50 52.07
CA SER A 1105 -18.42 -33.78 52.09
C SER A 1105 -17.39 -34.30 51.07
N ASN A 1106 -17.45 -35.57 50.68
CA ASN A 1106 -16.51 -36.18 49.74
C ASN A 1106 -16.88 -35.79 48.30
N GLN A 1107 -18.17 -35.82 47.95
CA GLN A 1107 -18.62 -35.27 46.66
C GLN A 1107 -18.35 -33.77 46.57
N LEU A 1108 -18.66 -32.99 47.61
CA LEU A 1108 -18.40 -31.55 47.61
C LEU A 1108 -16.90 -31.24 47.43
N THR A 1109 -16.00 -32.02 48.02
CA THR A 1109 -14.53 -31.85 47.84
C THR A 1109 -14.08 -32.26 46.43
N SER A 1110 -14.63 -33.35 45.88
CA SER A 1110 -14.36 -33.76 44.49
C SER A 1110 -14.84 -32.72 43.47
N ILE A 1111 -16.05 -32.19 43.63
CA ILE A 1111 -16.62 -31.15 42.76
C ILE A 1111 -15.80 -29.85 42.83
N ARG A 1112 -15.38 -29.43 44.03
CA ARG A 1112 -14.48 -28.27 44.22
C ARG A 1112 -13.17 -28.44 43.45
N ASN A 1113 -12.51 -29.58 43.59
CA ASN A 1113 -11.24 -29.85 42.91
C ASN A 1113 -11.42 -29.89 41.38
N GLN A 1114 -12.50 -30.51 40.88
CA GLN A 1114 -12.81 -30.53 39.45
C GLN A 1114 -13.07 -29.12 38.89
N PHE A 1115 -13.85 -28.29 39.61
CA PHE A 1115 -14.14 -26.91 39.22
C PHE A 1115 -12.86 -26.05 39.21
N ALA A 1116 -11.98 -26.23 40.20
CA ALA A 1116 -10.68 -25.56 40.25
C ALA A 1116 -9.76 -25.97 39.08
N CYS A 1117 -9.63 -27.27 38.80
CA CYS A 1117 -8.84 -27.77 37.67
C CYS A 1117 -9.37 -27.28 36.32
N ALA A 1118 -10.69 -27.25 36.12
CA ALA A 1118 -11.31 -26.73 34.90
C ALA A 1118 -10.99 -25.24 34.69
N LEU A 1119 -11.09 -24.43 35.74
CA LEU A 1119 -10.79 -22.99 35.66
C LEU A 1119 -9.29 -22.72 35.38
N GLU A 1120 -8.39 -23.49 35.99
CA GLU A 1120 -6.95 -23.35 35.81
C GLU A 1120 -6.49 -23.83 34.41
N ALA A 1121 -7.07 -24.93 33.91
CA ALA A 1121 -6.86 -25.39 32.53
C ALA A 1121 -7.30 -24.32 31.53
N GLY A 1122 -8.49 -23.73 31.73
CA GLY A 1122 -9.00 -22.61 30.91
C GLY A 1122 -8.02 -21.44 30.80
N HIS A 1123 -7.45 -20.97 31.93
CA HIS A 1123 -6.43 -19.90 31.91
C HIS A 1123 -5.12 -20.33 31.25
N ARG A 1124 -4.70 -21.60 31.39
CA ARG A 1124 -3.47 -22.11 30.78
C ARG A 1124 -3.59 -22.31 29.27
N GLU A 1125 -4.77 -22.63 28.75
CA GLU A 1125 -4.99 -22.93 27.33
C GLU A 1125 -5.30 -21.69 26.49
N MET A 1126 -6.05 -20.71 27.01
CA MET A 1126 -6.55 -19.54 26.25
C MET A 1126 -5.54 -18.39 26.15
N LYS A 1127 -4.31 -18.70 25.73
CA LYS A 1127 -3.18 -17.74 25.72
C LYS A 1127 -3.30 -16.61 24.68
N THR A 1128 -3.94 -16.87 23.54
CA THR A 1128 -3.86 -16.00 22.34
C THR A 1128 -4.72 -14.74 22.40
N HIS A 1129 -5.71 -14.67 23.31
CA HIS A 1129 -6.54 -13.48 23.55
C HIS A 1129 -6.56 -13.08 25.03
N ARG A 1130 -5.48 -13.35 25.76
CA ARG A 1130 -5.39 -13.34 27.24
C ARG A 1130 -6.07 -12.13 27.91
N TYR A 1131 -5.81 -10.94 27.39
CA TYR A 1131 -6.33 -9.65 27.86
C TYR A 1131 -7.85 -9.57 28.03
N ILE A 1132 -8.62 -10.36 27.27
CA ILE A 1132 -10.09 -10.32 27.25
C ILE A 1132 -10.72 -11.32 28.23
N TRP A 1133 -10.14 -12.53 28.35
CA TRP A 1133 -10.71 -13.62 29.16
C TRP A 1133 -10.34 -13.54 30.63
N GLU A 1134 -9.16 -13.02 30.94
CA GLU A 1134 -8.59 -12.98 32.28
C GLU A 1134 -9.50 -12.27 33.31
N PRO A 1135 -10.16 -11.12 33.00
CA PRO A 1135 -11.12 -10.50 33.91
C PRO A 1135 -12.39 -11.34 34.18
N ILE A 1136 -12.88 -12.08 33.18
CA ILE A 1136 -14.11 -12.89 33.32
C ILE A 1136 -13.84 -14.12 34.19
N LEU A 1137 -12.73 -14.82 33.94
CA LEU A 1137 -12.32 -15.96 34.76
C LEU A 1137 -11.96 -15.54 36.19
N ALA A 1138 -11.37 -14.36 36.38
CA ALA A 1138 -11.17 -13.77 37.70
C ALA A 1138 -12.49 -13.49 38.43
N ASN A 1139 -13.50 -12.93 37.76
CA ASN A 1139 -14.83 -12.69 38.36
C ASN A 1139 -15.56 -13.99 38.73
N ILE A 1140 -15.49 -15.03 37.89
CA ILE A 1140 -16.00 -16.36 38.24
C ILE A 1140 -15.27 -16.92 39.45
N ALA A 1141 -13.95 -16.80 39.52
CA ALA A 1141 -13.17 -17.25 40.68
C ALA A 1141 -13.57 -16.51 41.96
N ILE A 1142 -13.76 -15.18 41.91
CA ILE A 1142 -14.18 -14.35 43.04
C ILE A 1142 -15.60 -14.71 43.51
N ALA A 1143 -16.55 -14.87 42.59
CA ALA A 1143 -17.91 -15.32 42.94
C ALA A 1143 -17.88 -16.73 43.57
N ALA A 1144 -17.03 -17.62 43.06
CA ALA A 1144 -16.83 -18.96 43.58
C ALA A 1144 -16.15 -18.99 44.97
N THR A 1145 -15.22 -18.07 45.30
CA THR A 1145 -14.70 -17.97 46.68
C THR A 1145 -15.81 -17.60 47.67
N GLY A 1146 -16.75 -16.75 47.27
CA GLY A 1146 -17.91 -16.34 48.09
C GLY A 1146 -18.87 -17.48 48.47
N ILE A 1147 -18.84 -18.62 47.77
CA ILE A 1147 -19.56 -19.85 48.14
C ILE A 1147 -18.62 -20.99 48.58
N GLY A 1148 -17.35 -20.69 48.82
CA GLY A 1148 -16.34 -21.64 49.29
C GLY A 1148 -15.96 -22.70 48.26
N LEU A 1149 -15.78 -22.33 46.99
CA LEU A 1149 -15.32 -23.21 45.91
C LEU A 1149 -13.81 -23.12 45.61
N LEU A 1150 -13.13 -22.01 45.96
CA LEU A 1150 -11.72 -21.74 45.60
C LEU A 1150 -10.97 -21.03 46.74
N LEU A 1151 -9.64 -21.27 46.83
CA LEU A 1151 -8.74 -20.69 47.85
C LEU A 1151 -7.36 -20.36 47.23
N ILE A 1152 -7.00 -19.07 47.22
CA ILE A 1152 -5.64 -18.52 46.98
C ILE A 1152 -4.89 -19.04 45.72
N ILE A 1153 -5.41 -18.75 44.52
CA ILE A 1153 -4.64 -18.87 43.26
C ILE A 1153 -4.51 -17.54 42.50
N GLY A 1154 -5.47 -16.60 42.65
CA GLY A 1154 -5.58 -15.39 41.82
C GLY A 1154 -4.33 -14.49 41.77
N LYS A 1155 -3.50 -14.47 42.81
CA LYS A 1155 -2.25 -13.67 42.82
C LYS A 1155 -1.19 -14.18 41.83
N TYR A 1156 -1.13 -15.50 41.60
CA TYR A 1156 -0.22 -16.08 40.60
C TYR A 1156 -0.69 -15.79 39.17
N LEU A 1157 -2.00 -15.88 38.94
CA LEU A 1157 -2.61 -15.64 37.63
C LEU A 1157 -2.41 -14.20 37.14
N ILE A 1158 -2.48 -13.21 38.05
CA ILE A 1158 -2.44 -11.78 37.74
C ILE A 1158 -1.01 -11.22 37.59
N THR A 1159 -0.01 -11.69 38.36
CA THR A 1159 1.32 -11.03 38.39
C THR A 1159 2.48 -11.80 37.76
N GLY A 1160 2.30 -13.07 37.38
CA GLY A 1160 3.26 -13.85 36.56
C GLY A 1160 4.63 -14.18 37.18
N SER A 1161 5.06 -13.49 38.25
CA SER A 1161 6.30 -13.77 38.99
C SER A 1161 6.12 -13.57 40.50
N THR A 1162 7.01 -14.20 41.27
CA THR A 1162 7.06 -14.11 42.73
C THR A 1162 8.06 -13.04 43.18
N PHE A 1163 7.52 -11.86 43.54
CA PHE A 1163 8.05 -10.86 44.49
C PHE A 1163 9.58 -10.65 44.59
N PHE A 1164 9.98 -9.37 44.52
CA PHE A 1164 10.81 -8.83 45.60
C PHE A 1164 10.19 -7.56 46.22
N ALA A 1165 10.60 -7.33 47.46
CA ALA A 1165 10.03 -6.50 48.53
C ALA A 1165 9.62 -5.05 48.21
N ALA A 1166 8.84 -4.33 49.05
CA ALA A 1166 7.86 -4.67 50.10
C ALA A 1166 7.31 -3.36 50.71
N THR A 1167 6.16 -3.37 51.41
CA THR A 1167 5.82 -2.29 52.37
C THR A 1167 5.15 -2.83 53.64
N ASN A 1168 5.38 -2.17 54.78
CA ASN A 1168 4.86 -2.63 56.08
C ASN A 1168 3.32 -2.56 56.21
N ARG A 1169 2.62 -1.80 55.36
CA ARG A 1169 1.14 -1.85 55.29
C ARG A 1169 0.62 -3.24 54.90
N GLN A 1170 1.33 -3.99 54.07
CA GLN A 1170 0.94 -5.36 53.68
C GLN A 1170 1.07 -6.36 54.84
N LYS A 1171 2.00 -6.15 55.78
CA LYS A 1171 2.10 -6.96 57.02
C LYS A 1171 0.94 -6.69 57.98
N MET A 1172 0.43 -5.45 58.01
CA MET A 1172 -0.66 -5.06 58.89
C MET A 1172 -1.99 -5.73 58.51
N VAL A 1173 -2.26 -5.93 57.22
CA VAL A 1173 -3.49 -6.59 56.74
C VAL A 1173 -3.57 -8.06 57.14
N VAL A 1174 -2.46 -8.82 57.06
CA VAL A 1174 -2.42 -10.24 57.46
C VAL A 1174 -2.79 -10.41 58.94
N SER A 1175 -2.35 -9.49 59.81
CA SER A 1175 -2.71 -9.51 61.25
C SER A 1175 -4.18 -9.21 61.57
N ILE A 1176 -4.96 -8.77 60.57
CA ILE A 1176 -6.42 -8.60 60.66
C ILE A 1176 -7.13 -9.90 60.25
N GLU A 1177 -6.60 -10.61 59.25
CA GLU A 1177 -7.15 -11.89 58.75
C GLU A 1177 -7.06 -13.00 59.81
N GLU A 1178 -5.95 -13.09 60.56
CA GLU A 1178 -5.81 -14.00 61.70
C GLU A 1178 -6.79 -13.69 62.85
N LYS A 1179 -7.14 -12.41 63.04
CA LYS A 1179 -8.16 -11.97 64.01
C LYS A 1179 -9.60 -12.20 63.54
N PHE A 1180 -9.84 -12.25 62.24
CA PHE A 1180 -11.19 -12.49 61.70
C PHE A 1180 -11.57 -13.98 61.80
N ASN A 1181 -10.61 -14.87 61.57
CA ASN A 1181 -10.78 -16.32 61.65
C ASN A 1181 -10.85 -16.89 63.10
N SER A 1182 -10.92 -16.03 64.12
CA SER A 1182 -10.88 -16.43 65.55
C SER A 1182 -12.06 -15.92 66.40
N LEU A 1183 -13.13 -15.40 65.78
CA LEU A 1183 -14.36 -14.97 66.47
C LEU A 1183 -15.50 -16.00 66.31
N PRO A 1184 -16.06 -16.56 67.41
CA PRO A 1184 -17.08 -17.62 67.33
C PRO A 1184 -18.46 -17.20 66.79
N ILE A 1185 -19.16 -18.19 66.23
CA ILE A 1185 -20.52 -18.08 65.67
C ILE A 1185 -21.55 -17.99 66.80
N ALA A 1186 -21.94 -16.78 67.18
CA ALA A 1186 -23.01 -16.55 68.18
C ALA A 1186 -23.89 -15.32 67.92
N GLU A 1187 -23.31 -14.20 67.43
CA GLU A 1187 -23.96 -12.88 67.58
C GLU A 1187 -23.99 -12.05 66.29
N LEU A 1188 -24.54 -12.63 65.21
CA LEU A 1188 -25.06 -11.85 64.07
C LEU A 1188 -26.44 -12.31 63.57
N ASN A 1189 -27.06 -13.30 64.22
CA ASN A 1189 -28.49 -13.65 64.06
C ASN A 1189 -29.38 -12.58 64.73
N ARG A 1190 -29.31 -11.33 64.23
CA ARG A 1190 -30.26 -10.27 64.58
C ARG A 1190 -30.44 -9.17 63.54
N ARG A 1191 -30.36 -9.54 62.26
CA ARG A 1191 -31.23 -8.96 61.22
C ARG A 1191 -31.54 -9.99 60.14
#